data_AF-A0A7C8F6M1-F1
#
_entry.id   AF-A0A7C8F6M1-F1
#
_cell.length_a   1.000
_cell.length_b   1.000
_cell.length_c   1.000
_cell.angle_alpha   90.00
_cell.angle_beta   90.00
_cell.angle_gamma   90.00
#
_symmetry.space_group_name_H-M   'P 1'
#
loop_
_entity.id
_entity.type
_entity.pdbx_description
1 polymer ?
#
loop_
_entity_poly.entity_id
_entity_poly.type
_entity_poly.pdbx_seq_one_letter_code
_entity_poly.pdbx_strand_id
1 'polypeptide(L)'
;MPLKAETAQARTHQVVNEDSTDIALFVRSSQDDMIGWNRQRIVDALLRETFIDRDTAEKISRDIEVTIQAGKVKTITGPLIREMVNAKLLEMGLEEARRMHTRLGVPLYDVDQLLVQHNKENANVPHGPEATNLTLAEGIKKEYALLHVFTPDVADAHLSGDLHLHDLGFIDRPYCSGQSLEYIKKFGLNLPHALSMAKPAKHAEVLLAHMVKFAASLQSHFAGAIGWDAINLFYAPYLEELSDDGVKQLAQMMIYEFSQQAVARGGQAIFSDVNIYWEVPKHFVDVPAIGPGGVYTGKTYGEYEKQAQRFAWALFEVYKEGDAAGRPFFFPKPLVHITEKFFKTDGHMDFLHHICEVASVKGNTYFVFDRGDTAKISECCRLSFKLEASDLEDAKQPWKMRYSALQNITINLPRLAFQAQGDDTKLFLLLTEKLQLAAKAHGQKKKFIERLMSLGKGGPLSLLAMDLDGEPYLKLHRCSYLIGMVGLNELIRVHLGQELHESDESIKFGLKVIAHMNIVCSKLAEAMDMKFVLEQTPAESTAFRFAKLDLAHFNTEAEKVVQGNRGKGEVYYSNSTLFNVGANMSPISRVEKEGLFHPLIEAGSITHIWLGEAQPDKEALAGFVINVFKHTQNDQIAFSPEFTACIACGKTSRGLSESCPYCQSKDVDGITRITGYFTKISSWNKGKLGELHDRYRNIDRFNN
;
A
#
# COMPACT_ATOMS: atom_id res chain seq x y z
N MET A 1 10.95 -58.04 21.53
CA MET A 1 11.27 -58.60 20.20
C MET A 1 11.91 -57.51 19.37
N PRO A 2 13.20 -57.62 19.03
CA PRO A 2 13.89 -56.66 18.15
C PRO A 2 13.72 -57.09 16.69
N LEU A 3 13.39 -56.13 15.81
CA LEU A 3 13.36 -56.31 14.37
C LEU A 3 14.76 -56.07 13.78
N LYS A 4 15.13 -57.00 12.89
CA LYS A 4 16.43 -57.22 12.29
C LYS A 4 16.84 -56.12 11.31
N ALA A 5 18.15 -55.89 11.25
CA ALA A 5 18.83 -55.24 10.14
C ALA A 5 18.81 -56.12 8.90
N GLU A 6 18.53 -55.54 7.73
CA GLU A 6 18.77 -56.16 6.43
C GLU A 6 19.79 -55.35 5.62
N THR A 7 20.69 -56.13 5.05
CA THR A 7 21.91 -55.84 4.33
C THR A 7 21.70 -55.27 2.94
N ALA A 8 22.61 -54.36 2.56
CA ALA A 8 22.84 -53.92 1.20
C ALA A 8 23.08 -55.09 0.23
N GLN A 9 22.37 -55.09 -0.90
CA GLN A 9 22.74 -55.88 -2.08
C GLN A 9 23.31 -54.96 -3.14
N ALA A 10 24.60 -55.16 -3.42
CA ALA A 10 25.28 -54.63 -4.59
C ALA A 10 24.63 -55.16 -5.86
N ARG A 11 24.27 -54.27 -6.80
CA ARG A 11 24.02 -54.63 -8.19
C ARG A 11 25.17 -54.11 -9.05
N THR A 12 26.02 -55.07 -9.37
CA THR A 12 27.01 -55.16 -10.45
C THR A 12 26.91 -54.12 -11.56
N HIS A 13 28.00 -53.37 -11.72
CA HIS A 13 28.38 -52.66 -12.93
C HIS A 13 28.44 -53.62 -14.11
N GLN A 14 27.55 -53.44 -15.09
CA GLN A 14 27.76 -53.94 -16.43
C GLN A 14 28.53 -52.87 -17.20
N VAL A 15 29.80 -53.17 -17.46
CA VAL A 15 30.66 -52.42 -18.37
C VAL A 15 30.17 -52.68 -19.78
N VAL A 16 29.65 -51.64 -20.44
CA VAL A 16 29.59 -51.57 -21.90
C VAL A 16 30.60 -50.52 -22.31
N ASN A 17 31.57 -50.97 -23.09
CA ASN A 17 32.70 -50.21 -23.59
C ASN A 17 32.29 -49.68 -24.97
N GLU A 18 32.23 -48.36 -25.16
CA GLU A 18 32.56 -47.72 -26.44
C GLU A 18 32.69 -46.18 -26.29
N ASP A 19 33.90 -45.74 -26.64
CA ASP A 19 34.30 -44.45 -27.22
C ASP A 19 34.98 -43.37 -26.35
N SER A 20 36.10 -42.88 -26.90
CA SER A 20 37.21 -42.19 -26.25
C SER A 20 37.03 -40.67 -26.14
N THR A 21 35.79 -40.20 -25.94
CA THR A 21 35.49 -38.77 -25.78
C THR A 21 34.54 -38.47 -24.63
N ASP A 22 34.58 -39.24 -23.54
CA ASP A 22 33.85 -38.90 -22.32
C ASP A 22 34.56 -37.77 -21.56
N ILE A 23 34.32 -36.53 -21.98
CA ILE A 23 34.41 -35.41 -21.05
C ILE A 23 33.27 -35.63 -20.06
N ALA A 24 33.55 -36.27 -18.91
CA ALA A 24 32.62 -36.40 -17.80
C ALA A 24 32.28 -35.00 -17.28
N LEU A 25 31.29 -34.39 -17.90
CA LEU A 25 30.90 -33.02 -17.67
C LEU A 25 29.82 -33.03 -16.58
N PHE A 26 30.15 -32.48 -15.42
CA PHE A 26 29.23 -32.40 -14.30
C PHE A 26 28.39 -31.12 -14.41
N VAL A 27 27.07 -31.28 -14.25
CA VAL A 27 26.11 -30.18 -14.18
C VAL A 27 25.79 -29.92 -12.72
N ARG A 28 26.07 -28.70 -12.25
CA ARG A 28 25.58 -28.25 -10.95
C ARG A 28 24.09 -27.95 -11.07
N SER A 29 23.28 -28.79 -10.41
CA SER A 29 21.82 -28.67 -10.43
C SER A 29 21.32 -27.59 -9.47
N SER A 30 20.06 -27.18 -9.63
CA SER A 30 19.37 -26.29 -8.68
C SER A 30 19.07 -26.96 -7.33
N GLN A 31 19.35 -28.26 -7.17
CA GLN A 31 19.21 -29.03 -5.93
C GLN A 31 20.56 -29.23 -5.22
N ASP A 32 21.58 -28.43 -5.55
CA ASP A 32 22.96 -28.51 -5.04
C ASP A 32 23.72 -29.83 -5.28
N ASP A 33 23.16 -30.75 -6.07
CA ASP A 33 23.84 -31.97 -6.51
C ASP A 33 24.65 -31.78 -7.81
N MET A 34 25.82 -32.41 -7.87
CA MET A 34 26.63 -32.59 -9.07
C MET A 34 26.16 -33.83 -9.81
N ILE A 35 25.47 -33.65 -10.94
CA ILE A 35 24.90 -34.76 -11.71
C ILE A 35 25.60 -34.83 -13.08
N GLY A 36 25.73 -36.03 -13.65
CA GLY A 36 26.26 -36.20 -15.00
C GLY A 36 25.43 -35.48 -16.06
N TRP A 37 26.08 -34.97 -17.10
CA TRP A 37 25.45 -34.39 -18.29
C TRP A 37 24.43 -35.36 -18.91
N ASN A 38 23.22 -34.87 -19.16
CA ASN A 38 22.18 -35.61 -19.89
C ASN A 38 21.29 -34.63 -20.66
N ARG A 39 21.43 -34.63 -21.98
CA ARG A 39 20.68 -33.76 -22.88
C ARG A 39 19.16 -33.97 -22.82
N GLN A 40 18.69 -35.18 -22.47
CA GLN A 40 17.25 -35.49 -22.36
C GLN A 40 16.55 -34.55 -21.36
N ARG A 41 17.29 -34.03 -20.37
CA ARG A 41 16.75 -33.06 -19.41
C ARG A 41 16.35 -31.73 -20.05
N ILE A 42 17.01 -31.33 -21.14
CA ILE A 42 16.61 -30.15 -21.93
C ILE A 42 15.27 -30.43 -22.61
N VAL A 43 15.16 -31.60 -23.25
CA VAL A 43 13.92 -32.04 -23.92
C VAL A 43 12.76 -32.10 -22.91
N ASP A 44 12.96 -32.75 -21.77
CA ASP A 44 11.93 -32.89 -20.74
C ASP A 44 11.52 -31.54 -20.15
N ALA A 45 12.47 -30.62 -19.94
CA ALA A 45 12.18 -29.27 -19.47
C ALA A 45 11.36 -28.47 -20.49
N LEU A 46 11.76 -28.49 -21.76
CA LEU A 46 11.03 -27.80 -22.83
C LEU A 46 9.61 -28.34 -23.01
N LEU A 47 9.42 -29.66 -22.97
CA LEU A 47 8.10 -30.30 -23.08
C LEU A 47 7.21 -30.02 -21.85
N ARG A 48 7.80 -29.92 -20.67
CA ARG A 48 7.05 -29.66 -19.43
C ARG A 48 6.64 -28.19 -19.29
N GLU A 49 7.50 -27.28 -19.75
CA GLU A 49 7.41 -25.85 -19.40
C GLU A 49 7.02 -24.97 -20.58
N THR A 50 6.95 -25.53 -21.79
CA THR A 50 6.56 -24.81 -23.00
C THR A 50 5.57 -25.64 -23.84
N PHE A 51 5.12 -25.09 -24.96
CA PHE A 51 4.23 -25.77 -25.91
C PHE A 51 4.93 -26.28 -27.17
N ILE A 52 6.27 -26.36 -27.18
CA ILE A 52 7.00 -26.86 -28.36
C ILE A 52 6.86 -28.38 -28.50
N ASP A 53 6.89 -28.87 -29.73
CA ASP A 53 6.84 -30.31 -30.00
C ASP A 53 8.16 -31.02 -29.67
N ARG A 54 8.09 -32.35 -29.56
CA ARG A 54 9.23 -33.19 -29.19
C ARG A 54 10.37 -33.11 -30.20
N ASP A 55 10.09 -33.06 -31.50
CA ASP A 55 11.13 -33.06 -32.53
C ASP A 55 11.94 -31.75 -32.48
N THR A 56 11.23 -30.63 -32.29
CA THR A 56 11.85 -29.32 -32.06
C THR A 56 12.68 -29.31 -30.78
N ALA A 57 12.16 -29.85 -29.67
CA ALA A 57 12.87 -29.94 -28.40
C ALA A 57 14.16 -30.80 -28.52
N GLU A 58 14.09 -31.93 -29.22
CA GLU A 58 15.25 -32.80 -29.50
C GLU A 58 16.28 -32.14 -30.41
N LYS A 59 15.84 -31.35 -31.39
CA LYS A 59 16.75 -30.55 -32.22
C LYS A 59 17.49 -29.51 -31.38
N ILE A 60 16.78 -28.73 -30.57
CA ILE A 60 17.40 -27.73 -29.68
C ILE A 60 18.39 -28.40 -28.73
N SER A 61 17.99 -29.51 -28.11
CA SER A 61 18.85 -30.27 -27.20
C SER A 61 20.16 -30.73 -27.85
N ARG A 62 20.12 -31.18 -29.11
CA ARG A 62 21.32 -31.57 -29.88
C ARG A 62 22.22 -30.36 -30.18
N ASP A 63 21.64 -29.25 -30.60
CA ASP A 63 22.40 -28.03 -30.90
C ASP A 63 23.11 -27.47 -29.66
N ILE A 64 22.44 -27.52 -28.50
CA ILE A 64 23.05 -27.12 -27.22
C ILE A 64 24.20 -28.07 -26.81
N GLU A 65 24.02 -29.38 -26.99
CA GLU A 65 25.06 -30.37 -26.73
C GLU A 65 26.32 -30.12 -27.57
N VAL A 66 26.16 -29.88 -28.88
CA VAL A 66 27.25 -29.52 -29.78
C VAL A 66 27.95 -28.23 -29.31
N THR A 67 27.18 -27.23 -28.91
CA THR A 67 27.72 -25.94 -28.44
C THR A 67 28.54 -26.10 -27.16
N ILE A 68 28.07 -26.93 -26.23
CA ILE A 68 28.74 -27.25 -24.96
C ILE A 68 30.07 -27.97 -25.21
N GLN A 69 30.06 -28.98 -26.09
CA GLN A 69 31.27 -29.72 -26.47
C GLN A 69 32.30 -28.81 -27.14
N ALA A 70 31.86 -27.95 -28.06
CA ALA A 70 32.72 -26.99 -28.75
C ALA A 70 33.31 -25.93 -27.80
N GLY A 71 32.56 -25.48 -26.80
CA GLY A 71 32.95 -24.44 -25.86
C GLY A 71 34.02 -24.84 -24.83
N LYS A 72 34.37 -26.13 -24.71
CA LYS A 72 35.33 -26.67 -23.73
C LYS A 72 35.06 -26.19 -22.30
N VAL A 73 33.79 -26.06 -21.93
CA VAL A 73 33.37 -25.51 -20.63
C VAL A 73 33.73 -26.48 -19.51
N LYS A 74 34.51 -26.03 -18.51
CA LYS A 74 34.96 -26.88 -17.40
C LYS A 74 33.84 -27.26 -16.41
N THR A 75 32.88 -26.36 -16.22
CA THR A 75 31.76 -26.53 -15.29
C THR A 75 30.50 -25.97 -15.93
N ILE A 76 29.44 -26.77 -16.03
CA ILE A 76 28.16 -26.30 -16.55
C ILE A 76 27.15 -26.24 -15.41
N THR A 77 26.29 -25.24 -15.47
CA THR A 77 25.24 -25.02 -14.49
C THR A 77 23.89 -25.05 -15.19
N GLY A 78 22.83 -25.44 -14.47
CA GLY A 78 21.45 -25.36 -14.98
C GLY A 78 21.09 -23.99 -15.58
N PRO A 79 21.42 -22.85 -14.92
CA PRO A 79 21.20 -21.52 -15.49
C PRO A 79 21.89 -21.30 -16.83
N LEU A 80 23.17 -21.69 -17.00
CA LEU A 80 23.88 -21.52 -18.27
C LEU A 80 23.20 -22.32 -19.39
N ILE A 81 22.82 -23.57 -19.12
CA ILE A 81 22.09 -24.41 -20.09
C ILE A 81 20.79 -23.70 -20.51
N ARG A 82 20.03 -23.18 -19.53
CA ARG A 82 18.78 -22.47 -19.81
C ARG A 82 18.98 -21.22 -20.67
N GLU A 83 20.02 -20.43 -20.42
CA GLU A 83 20.33 -19.26 -21.27
C GLU A 83 20.68 -19.68 -22.71
N MET A 84 21.46 -20.74 -22.89
CA MET A 84 21.78 -21.27 -24.22
C MET A 84 20.53 -21.75 -24.95
N VAL A 85 19.63 -22.47 -24.25
CA VAL A 85 18.33 -22.91 -24.79
C VAL A 85 17.47 -21.71 -25.16
N ASN A 86 17.40 -20.68 -24.32
CA ASN A 86 16.63 -19.47 -24.59
C ASN A 86 17.16 -18.70 -25.81
N ALA A 87 18.49 -18.58 -25.95
CA ALA A 87 19.10 -18.02 -27.14
C ALA A 87 18.72 -18.83 -28.40
N LYS A 88 18.71 -20.16 -28.29
CA LYS A 88 18.32 -21.02 -29.42
C LYS A 88 16.84 -20.91 -29.80
N LEU A 89 15.96 -20.79 -28.82
CA LEU A 89 14.54 -20.52 -29.05
C LEU A 89 14.34 -19.20 -29.81
N LEU A 90 15.10 -18.15 -29.46
CA LEU A 90 15.07 -16.87 -30.17
C LEU A 90 15.58 -16.97 -31.62
N GLU A 91 16.70 -17.68 -31.85
CA GLU A 91 17.22 -17.93 -33.21
C GLU A 91 16.19 -18.61 -34.11
N MET A 92 15.31 -19.43 -33.52
CA MET A 92 14.24 -20.15 -34.22
C MET A 92 12.93 -19.36 -34.33
N GLY A 93 12.88 -18.11 -33.83
CA GLY A 93 11.67 -17.30 -33.83
C GLY A 93 10.59 -17.76 -32.82
N LEU A 94 10.96 -18.58 -31.84
CA LEU A 94 10.04 -19.16 -30.85
C LEU A 94 9.94 -18.28 -29.58
N GLU A 95 9.51 -17.03 -29.76
CA GLU A 95 9.50 -16.02 -28.69
C GLU A 95 8.61 -16.41 -27.49
N GLU A 96 7.42 -16.96 -27.74
CA GLU A 96 6.52 -17.42 -26.67
C GLU A 96 7.12 -18.57 -25.86
N ALA A 97 7.78 -19.53 -26.53
CA ALA A 97 8.46 -20.62 -25.83
C ALA A 97 9.63 -20.10 -24.98
N ARG A 98 10.40 -19.14 -25.51
CA ARG A 98 11.47 -18.48 -24.75
C ARG A 98 10.92 -17.74 -23.53
N ARG A 99 9.77 -17.06 -23.67
CA ARG A 99 9.11 -16.35 -22.56
C ARG A 99 8.70 -17.33 -21.46
N MET A 100 8.07 -18.45 -21.80
CA MET A 100 7.68 -19.48 -20.83
C MET A 100 8.89 -20.16 -20.17
N HIS A 101 9.99 -20.34 -20.91
CA HIS A 101 11.23 -20.95 -20.42
C HIS A 101 12.20 -19.93 -19.75
N THR A 102 11.77 -18.68 -19.54
CA THR A 102 12.60 -17.67 -18.89
C THR A 102 12.86 -18.04 -17.43
N ARG A 103 14.09 -17.78 -16.96
CA ARG A 103 14.46 -17.93 -15.54
C ARG A 103 14.23 -16.60 -14.83
N LEU A 104 13.53 -16.66 -13.70
CA LEU A 104 13.44 -15.52 -12.79
C LEU A 104 14.63 -15.52 -11.82
N GLY A 105 15.19 -14.35 -11.56
CA GLY A 105 16.28 -14.21 -10.62
C GLY A 105 16.86 -12.81 -10.56
N VAL A 106 17.75 -12.59 -9.61
CA VAL A 106 18.45 -11.30 -9.43
C VAL A 106 19.92 -11.50 -9.80
N PRO A 107 20.52 -10.61 -10.60
CA PRO A 107 21.95 -10.65 -10.91
C PRO A 107 22.80 -10.61 -9.63
N LEU A 108 23.92 -11.35 -9.61
CA LEU A 108 24.77 -11.45 -8.41
C LEU A 108 25.24 -10.09 -7.90
N TYR A 109 25.65 -9.20 -8.82
CA TYR A 109 26.07 -7.85 -8.48
C TYR A 109 24.96 -7.06 -7.77
N ASP A 110 23.72 -7.17 -8.25
CA ASP A 110 22.58 -6.48 -7.66
C ASP A 110 22.26 -7.04 -6.27
N VAL A 111 22.37 -8.37 -6.08
CA VAL A 111 22.25 -8.99 -4.75
C VAL A 111 23.31 -8.41 -3.79
N ASP A 112 24.58 -8.34 -4.21
CA ASP A 112 25.65 -7.77 -3.38
C ASP A 112 25.35 -6.30 -3.01
N GLN A 113 24.83 -5.50 -3.95
CA GLN A 113 24.42 -4.13 -3.66
C GLN A 113 23.22 -4.06 -2.71
N LEU A 114 22.19 -4.88 -2.91
CA LEU A 114 20.99 -4.90 -2.07
C LEU A 114 21.29 -5.31 -0.62
N LEU A 115 22.32 -6.14 -0.40
CA LEU A 115 22.74 -6.54 0.94
C LEU A 115 23.40 -5.41 1.74
N VAL A 116 23.97 -4.40 1.07
CA VAL A 116 24.71 -3.30 1.73
C VAL A 116 24.04 -1.94 1.58
N GLN A 117 23.10 -1.79 0.65
CA GLN A 117 22.39 -0.55 0.39
C GLN A 117 20.94 -0.62 0.89
N HIS A 118 20.49 0.47 1.52
CA HIS A 118 19.11 0.58 1.98
C HIS A 118 18.14 0.80 0.82
N ASN A 119 17.07 -0.02 0.76
CA ASN A 119 15.97 0.19 -0.17
C ASN A 119 15.15 1.43 0.25
N LYS A 120 15.01 2.39 -0.67
CA LYS A 120 14.29 3.66 -0.46
C LYS A 120 13.02 3.80 -1.31
N GLU A 121 12.56 2.72 -1.95
CA GLU A 121 11.30 2.75 -2.71
C GLU A 121 10.09 2.92 -1.81
N ASN A 122 10.15 2.37 -0.59
CA ASN A 122 9.13 2.48 0.45
C ASN A 122 9.79 2.91 1.77
N ALA A 123 9.42 4.07 2.29
CA ALA A 123 9.99 4.68 3.49
C ALA A 123 9.67 3.92 4.80
N ASN A 124 8.78 2.93 4.75
CA ASN A 124 8.45 2.08 5.90
C ASN A 124 9.34 0.83 6.04
N VAL A 125 10.26 0.58 5.10
CA VAL A 125 11.13 -0.61 5.12
C VAL A 125 12.47 -0.27 5.78
N PRO A 126 12.77 -0.72 7.02
CA PRO A 126 14.11 -0.63 7.61
C PRO A 126 15.21 -1.33 6.78
N HIS A 127 16.48 -1.03 7.07
CA HIS A 127 17.59 -1.83 6.56
C HIS A 127 17.88 -3.00 7.51
N GLY A 128 17.76 -4.23 7.02
CA GLY A 128 18.08 -5.44 7.78
C GLY A 128 17.85 -6.71 6.97
N PRO A 129 18.20 -7.90 7.51
CA PRO A 129 18.10 -9.17 6.77
C PRO A 129 16.69 -9.48 6.24
N GLU A 130 15.64 -9.14 7.00
CA GLU A 130 14.26 -9.32 6.56
C GLU A 130 13.90 -8.40 5.38
N ALA A 131 14.42 -7.17 5.38
CA ALA A 131 14.19 -6.22 4.30
C ALA A 131 14.92 -6.61 3.00
N THR A 132 16.11 -7.20 3.10
CA THR A 132 16.83 -7.70 1.93
C THR A 132 16.15 -8.95 1.37
N ASN A 133 15.71 -9.88 2.22
CA ASN A 133 14.86 -11.02 1.82
C ASN A 133 13.60 -10.55 1.08
N LEU A 134 12.92 -9.55 1.65
CA LEU A 134 11.73 -8.96 1.06
C LEU A 134 12.02 -8.35 -0.32
N THR A 135 13.05 -7.51 -0.43
CA THR A 135 13.41 -6.82 -1.68
C THR A 135 13.76 -7.80 -2.79
N LEU A 136 14.49 -8.88 -2.48
CA LEU A 136 14.80 -9.94 -3.45
C LEU A 136 13.53 -10.69 -3.91
N ALA A 137 12.64 -11.03 -2.98
CA ALA A 137 11.38 -11.68 -3.29
C ALA A 137 10.46 -10.80 -4.14
N GLU A 138 10.38 -9.50 -3.81
CA GLU A 138 9.61 -8.51 -4.56
C GLU A 138 10.12 -8.39 -6.00
N GLY A 139 11.43 -8.33 -6.21
CA GLY A 139 12.04 -8.28 -7.54
C GLY A 139 11.64 -9.47 -8.41
N ILE A 140 11.74 -10.68 -7.86
CA ILE A 140 11.36 -11.93 -8.55
C ILE A 140 9.86 -11.96 -8.86
N LYS A 141 9.01 -11.61 -7.88
CA LYS A 141 7.55 -11.60 -8.06
C LYS A 141 7.09 -10.54 -9.06
N LYS A 142 7.75 -9.38 -9.10
CA LYS A 142 7.49 -8.33 -10.08
C LYS A 142 7.80 -8.81 -11.49
N GLU A 143 8.93 -9.47 -11.70
CA GLU A 143 9.29 -10.04 -13.00
C GLU A 143 8.28 -11.13 -13.41
N TYR A 144 7.93 -12.05 -12.49
CA TYR A 144 6.88 -13.04 -12.72
C TYR A 144 5.54 -12.39 -13.13
N ALA A 145 5.14 -11.32 -12.44
CA ALA A 145 3.89 -10.63 -12.73
C ALA A 145 3.87 -10.06 -14.15
N LEU A 146 4.93 -9.37 -14.56
CA LEU A 146 5.04 -8.75 -15.88
C LEU A 146 5.17 -9.80 -17.00
N LEU A 147 5.85 -10.93 -16.73
CA LEU A 147 6.03 -11.98 -17.72
C LEU A 147 4.84 -12.94 -17.84
N HIS A 148 4.08 -13.18 -16.76
CA HIS A 148 3.08 -14.24 -16.74
C HIS A 148 1.67 -13.79 -16.38
N VAL A 149 1.51 -12.83 -15.46
CA VAL A 149 0.17 -12.40 -15.01
C VAL A 149 -0.44 -11.39 -15.96
N PHE A 150 0.35 -10.44 -16.45
CA PHE A 150 -0.11 -9.38 -17.34
C PHE A 150 0.23 -9.68 -18.81
N THR A 151 -0.62 -9.21 -19.72
CA THR A 151 -0.34 -9.27 -21.17
C THR A 151 0.77 -8.28 -21.54
N PRO A 152 1.50 -8.50 -22.66
CA PRO A 152 2.62 -7.65 -23.06
C PRO A 152 2.28 -6.16 -23.09
N ASP A 153 1.14 -5.77 -23.66
CA ASP A 153 0.70 -4.37 -23.72
C ASP A 153 0.54 -3.71 -22.35
N VAL A 154 0.07 -4.46 -21.34
CA VAL A 154 -0.05 -3.97 -19.96
C VAL A 154 1.33 -3.88 -19.31
N ALA A 155 2.17 -4.90 -19.49
CA ALA A 155 3.52 -4.94 -18.94
C ALA A 155 4.39 -3.81 -19.52
N ASP A 156 4.33 -3.62 -20.83
CA ASP A 156 5.06 -2.58 -21.56
C ASP A 156 4.60 -1.19 -21.13
N ALA A 157 3.29 -0.97 -20.96
CA ALA A 157 2.77 0.30 -20.44
C ALA A 157 3.24 0.60 -19.02
N HIS A 158 3.41 -0.42 -18.17
CA HIS A 158 4.06 -0.25 -16.87
C HIS A 158 5.53 0.13 -17.04
N LEU A 159 6.29 -0.65 -17.81
CA LEU A 159 7.74 -0.50 -18.00
C LEU A 159 8.09 0.86 -18.61
N SER A 160 7.35 1.30 -19.63
CA SER A 160 7.55 2.60 -20.29
C SER A 160 7.16 3.76 -19.38
N GLY A 161 6.22 3.57 -18.44
CA GLY A 161 5.71 4.60 -17.54
C GLY A 161 4.42 5.29 -18.01
N ASP A 162 3.66 4.67 -18.91
CA ASP A 162 2.32 5.15 -19.29
C ASP A 162 1.31 4.94 -18.16
N LEU A 163 1.48 3.85 -17.42
CA LEU A 163 0.77 3.56 -16.18
C LEU A 163 1.73 2.96 -15.15
N HIS A 164 1.26 2.82 -13.91
CA HIS A 164 2.00 2.17 -12.84
C HIS A 164 1.10 1.17 -12.12
N LEU A 165 1.38 -0.12 -12.33
CA LEU A 165 0.88 -1.22 -11.51
C LEU A 165 1.58 -1.15 -10.14
N HIS A 166 0.82 -0.85 -9.08
CA HIS A 166 1.35 -0.83 -7.72
C HIS A 166 1.57 -2.25 -7.20
N ASP A 167 2.51 -2.38 -6.25
CA ASP A 167 2.75 -3.60 -5.46
C ASP A 167 2.95 -4.87 -6.28
N LEU A 168 3.61 -4.78 -7.43
CA LEU A 168 3.93 -5.94 -8.27
C LEU A 168 4.77 -7.00 -7.52
N GLY A 169 5.57 -6.57 -6.54
CA GLY A 169 6.29 -7.48 -5.63
C GLY A 169 5.38 -8.33 -4.74
N PHE A 170 4.10 -7.97 -4.64
CA PHE A 170 3.05 -8.68 -3.90
C PHE A 170 1.92 -9.14 -4.84
N ILE A 171 2.27 -9.59 -6.04
CA ILE A 171 1.27 -9.99 -7.06
C ILE A 171 0.31 -11.09 -6.62
N ASP A 172 0.66 -11.88 -5.62
CA ASP A 172 -0.17 -12.93 -5.01
C ASP A 172 -1.10 -12.42 -3.90
N ARG A 173 -1.08 -11.12 -3.58
CA ARG A 173 -1.89 -10.48 -2.53
C ARG A 173 -2.90 -9.50 -3.12
N PRO A 174 -4.09 -9.32 -2.52
CA PRO A 174 -4.89 -8.12 -2.70
C PRO A 174 -4.16 -6.88 -2.18
N TYR A 175 -4.64 -5.69 -2.55
CA TYR A 175 -4.00 -4.43 -2.16
C TYR A 175 -4.21 -4.15 -0.67
N CYS A 176 -5.38 -3.69 -0.25
CA CYS A 176 -5.60 -3.27 1.13
C CYS A 176 -6.96 -3.68 1.66
N SER A 177 -7.17 -3.52 2.97
CA SER A 177 -8.39 -4.00 3.60
C SER A 177 -8.80 -3.24 4.86
N GLY A 178 -10.11 -3.13 5.01
CA GLY A 178 -10.82 -2.60 6.15
C GLY A 178 -11.46 -3.68 7.00
N GLN A 179 -11.31 -3.58 8.33
CA GLN A 179 -11.62 -4.65 9.27
C GLN A 179 -12.56 -4.19 10.39
N SER A 180 -13.54 -5.04 10.69
CA SER A 180 -14.34 -4.91 11.91
C SER A 180 -13.76 -5.75 13.04
N LEU A 181 -13.55 -5.11 14.20
CA LEU A 181 -13.14 -5.80 15.44
C LEU A 181 -14.18 -6.84 15.89
N GLU A 182 -15.45 -6.69 15.48
CA GLU A 182 -16.51 -7.64 15.81
C GLU A 182 -16.23 -9.06 15.30
N TYR A 183 -15.49 -9.20 14.19
CA TYR A 183 -15.15 -10.51 13.65
C TYR A 183 -14.32 -11.33 14.65
N ILE A 184 -13.27 -10.74 15.21
CA ILE A 184 -12.41 -11.43 16.18
C ILE A 184 -13.06 -11.53 17.57
N LYS A 185 -13.97 -10.61 17.92
CA LYS A 185 -14.79 -10.72 19.15
C LYS A 185 -15.73 -11.92 19.07
N LYS A 186 -16.34 -12.16 17.91
CA LYS A 186 -17.30 -13.24 17.71
C LYS A 186 -16.64 -14.60 17.57
N PHE A 187 -15.55 -14.68 16.79
CA PHE A 187 -14.96 -15.96 16.40
C PHE A 187 -13.66 -16.30 17.13
N GLY A 188 -13.07 -15.37 17.89
CA GLY A 188 -11.74 -15.54 18.46
C GLY A 188 -10.65 -15.54 17.37
N LEU A 189 -9.53 -16.22 17.65
CA LEU A 189 -8.46 -16.41 16.67
C LEU A 189 -8.27 -17.88 16.34
N ASN A 190 -8.76 -18.27 15.17
CA ASN A 190 -8.54 -19.58 14.57
C ASN A 190 -7.95 -19.39 13.17
N LEU A 191 -6.64 -19.21 13.11
CA LEU A 191 -5.94 -18.92 11.86
C LEU A 191 -5.47 -20.22 11.18
N PRO A 192 -5.53 -20.31 9.84
CA PRO A 192 -5.00 -21.45 9.11
C PRO A 192 -3.53 -21.66 9.44
N HIS A 193 -3.16 -22.93 9.64
CA HIS A 193 -1.80 -23.35 9.98
C HIS A 193 -1.25 -22.86 11.34
N ALA A 194 -2.05 -22.16 12.15
CA ALA A 194 -1.66 -21.86 13.51
C ALA A 194 -1.63 -23.15 14.36
N LEU A 195 -0.60 -23.27 15.21
CA LEU A 195 -0.44 -24.43 16.10
C LEU A 195 -1.45 -24.45 17.26
N SER A 196 -2.16 -23.35 17.49
CA SER A 196 -3.14 -23.19 18.57
C SER A 196 -4.28 -22.29 18.16
N MET A 197 -5.42 -22.43 18.83
CA MET A 197 -6.62 -21.61 18.63
C MET A 197 -6.98 -20.88 19.91
N ALA A 198 -7.45 -19.63 19.79
CA ALA A 198 -7.95 -18.83 20.91
C ALA A 198 -9.47 -18.63 20.78
N LYS A 199 -10.21 -18.90 21.87
CA LYS A 199 -11.63 -18.54 21.99
C LYS A 199 -11.78 -17.01 22.05
N PRO A 200 -12.98 -16.45 21.80
CA PRO A 200 -13.29 -15.05 22.03
C PRO A 200 -12.72 -14.49 23.35
N ALA A 201 -12.13 -13.29 23.27
CA ALA A 201 -11.46 -12.64 24.39
C ALA A 201 -12.47 -12.29 25.50
N LYS A 202 -12.09 -12.47 26.76
CA LYS A 202 -12.91 -12.08 27.94
C LYS A 202 -12.46 -10.78 28.61
N HIS A 203 -11.28 -10.29 28.26
CA HIS A 203 -10.68 -9.08 28.83
C HIS A 203 -10.13 -8.21 27.71
N ALA A 204 -10.07 -6.90 27.93
CA ALA A 204 -9.73 -5.91 26.90
C ALA A 204 -8.30 -6.12 26.37
N GLU A 205 -7.36 -6.47 27.23
CA GLU A 205 -5.96 -6.73 26.90
C GLU A 205 -5.81 -7.98 26.03
N VAL A 206 -6.64 -9.00 26.26
CA VAL A 206 -6.67 -10.21 25.44
C VAL A 206 -7.28 -9.89 24.06
N LEU A 207 -8.30 -9.03 24.00
CA LEU A 207 -8.86 -8.57 22.74
C LEU A 207 -7.82 -7.78 21.93
N LEU A 208 -7.03 -6.92 22.59
CA LEU A 208 -5.91 -6.23 21.95
C LEU A 208 -4.87 -7.20 21.42
N ALA A 209 -4.47 -8.20 22.22
CA ALA A 209 -3.56 -9.24 21.77
C ALA A 209 -4.12 -10.02 20.56
N HIS A 210 -5.44 -10.21 20.47
CA HIS A 210 -6.06 -10.82 19.29
C HIS A 210 -6.01 -9.90 18.08
N MET A 211 -6.36 -8.63 18.26
CA MET A 211 -6.36 -7.61 17.21
C MET A 211 -4.98 -7.46 16.57
N VAL A 212 -3.92 -7.34 17.39
CA VAL A 212 -2.54 -7.16 16.92
C VAL A 212 -2.05 -8.39 16.14
N LYS A 213 -2.30 -9.61 16.65
CA LYS A 213 -1.93 -10.85 15.96
C LYS A 213 -2.68 -11.02 14.64
N PHE A 214 -3.94 -10.61 14.62
CA PHE A 214 -4.74 -10.68 13.40
C PHE A 214 -4.28 -9.64 12.37
N ALA A 215 -3.98 -8.40 12.80
CA ALA A 215 -3.40 -7.38 11.94
C ALA A 215 -2.08 -7.86 11.32
N ALA A 216 -1.18 -8.46 12.10
CA ALA A 216 0.08 -9.02 11.60
C ALA A 216 -0.16 -10.14 10.58
N SER A 217 -1.16 -10.99 10.81
CA SER A 217 -1.55 -12.04 9.88
C SER A 217 -2.10 -11.46 8.58
N LEU A 218 -2.95 -10.43 8.65
CA LEU A 218 -3.49 -9.74 7.48
C LEU A 218 -2.41 -8.97 6.70
N GLN A 219 -1.44 -8.33 7.38
CA GLN A 219 -0.30 -7.66 6.73
C GLN A 219 0.51 -8.63 5.85
N SER A 220 0.57 -9.91 6.19
CA SER A 220 1.23 -10.92 5.35
C SER A 220 0.41 -11.39 4.14
N HIS A 221 -0.89 -11.05 4.09
CA HIS A 221 -1.83 -11.45 3.03
C HIS A 221 -2.32 -10.28 2.16
N PHE A 222 -2.15 -9.05 2.61
CA PHE A 222 -2.40 -7.81 1.85
C PHE A 222 -1.07 -7.11 1.55
N ALA A 223 -1.05 -6.22 0.55
CA ALA A 223 0.14 -5.45 0.17
C ALA A 223 0.21 -4.05 0.84
N GLY A 224 -0.96 -3.47 1.13
CA GLY A 224 -1.15 -2.13 1.67
C GLY A 224 -1.72 -2.14 3.09
N ALA A 225 -2.46 -1.08 3.46
CA ALA A 225 -2.86 -0.89 4.85
C ALA A 225 -3.97 -1.84 5.32
N ILE A 226 -3.97 -2.03 6.64
CA ILE A 226 -5.01 -2.70 7.41
C ILE A 226 -5.72 -1.66 8.28
N GLY A 227 -6.90 -1.22 7.86
CA GLY A 227 -7.75 -0.31 8.62
C GLY A 227 -8.65 -1.05 9.61
N TRP A 228 -8.95 -0.41 10.74
CA TRP A 228 -9.85 -0.92 11.75
C TRP A 228 -10.98 0.07 12.01
N ASP A 229 -12.20 -0.37 11.78
CA ASP A 229 -13.38 0.47 11.91
C ASP A 229 -13.85 0.62 13.38
N ALA A 230 -14.42 1.79 13.67
CA ALA A 230 -15.08 2.19 14.91
C ALA A 230 -14.44 1.61 16.19
N ILE A 231 -13.11 1.72 16.30
CA ILE A 231 -12.36 0.94 17.28
C ILE A 231 -12.81 1.27 18.70
N ASN A 232 -13.06 2.55 18.97
CA ASN A 232 -13.45 3.00 20.29
C ASN A 232 -14.86 2.53 20.68
N LEU A 233 -15.76 2.38 19.69
CA LEU A 233 -17.10 1.84 19.89
C LEU A 233 -17.07 0.34 20.13
N PHE A 234 -16.36 -0.43 19.29
CA PHE A 234 -16.31 -1.89 19.40
C PHE A 234 -15.52 -2.37 20.63
N TYR A 235 -14.60 -1.55 21.16
CA TYR A 235 -13.98 -1.83 22.47
C TYR A 235 -14.88 -1.50 23.66
N ALA A 236 -15.82 -0.55 23.53
CA ALA A 236 -16.56 0.01 24.65
C ALA A 236 -17.19 -1.03 25.63
N PRO A 237 -17.74 -2.17 25.16
CA PRO A 237 -18.24 -3.22 26.07
C PRO A 237 -17.20 -3.86 26.99
N TYR A 238 -15.91 -3.77 26.67
CA TYR A 238 -14.80 -4.30 27.47
C TYR A 238 -14.26 -3.30 28.49
N LEU A 239 -14.78 -2.07 28.49
CA LEU A 239 -14.26 -0.96 29.31
C LEU A 239 -15.12 -0.64 30.53
N GLU A 240 -16.28 -1.28 30.70
CA GLU A 240 -17.23 -0.98 31.79
C GLU A 240 -16.59 -1.13 33.18
N GLU A 241 -15.76 -2.15 33.37
CA GLU A 241 -15.12 -2.46 34.64
C GLU A 241 -13.76 -1.76 34.83
N LEU A 242 -13.27 -1.05 33.81
CA LEU A 242 -11.96 -0.38 33.87
C LEU A 242 -12.08 1.04 34.43
N SER A 243 -11.16 1.38 35.34
CA SER A 243 -10.93 2.77 35.76
C SER A 243 -10.39 3.61 34.59
N ASP A 244 -10.40 4.94 34.72
CA ASP A 244 -9.84 5.82 33.69
C ASP A 244 -8.35 5.55 33.46
N ASP A 245 -7.59 5.26 34.52
CA ASP A 245 -6.19 4.81 34.41
C ASP A 245 -6.08 3.49 33.62
N GLY A 246 -6.99 2.55 33.85
CA GLY A 246 -7.04 1.28 33.11
C GLY A 246 -7.36 1.49 31.62
N VAL A 247 -8.30 2.39 31.30
CA VAL A 247 -8.62 2.76 29.91
C VAL A 247 -7.43 3.44 29.24
N LYS A 248 -6.73 4.34 29.94
CA LYS A 248 -5.51 4.99 29.44
C LYS A 248 -4.37 3.99 29.22
N GLN A 249 -4.19 3.04 30.14
CA GLN A 249 -3.19 1.99 29.98
C GLN A 249 -3.49 1.11 28.76
N LEU A 250 -4.76 0.76 28.52
CA LEU A 250 -5.15 0.02 27.32
C LEU A 250 -4.91 0.82 26.03
N ALA A 251 -5.22 2.12 26.04
CA ALA A 251 -4.94 3.02 24.91
C ALA A 251 -3.44 3.08 24.60
N GLN A 252 -2.62 3.17 25.66
CA GLN A 252 -1.16 3.14 25.55
C GLN A 252 -0.68 1.82 24.95
N MET A 253 -1.15 0.69 25.48
CA MET A 253 -0.81 -0.63 24.94
C MET A 253 -1.16 -0.73 23.46
N MET A 254 -2.34 -0.28 23.05
CA MET A 254 -2.76 -0.33 21.64
C MET A 254 -1.81 0.44 20.73
N ILE A 255 -1.51 1.70 21.05
CA ILE A 255 -0.63 2.54 20.23
C ILE A 255 0.79 1.97 20.21
N TYR A 256 1.29 1.45 21.33
CA TYR A 256 2.66 0.94 21.45
C TYR A 256 2.82 -0.37 20.68
N GLU A 257 1.86 -1.29 20.82
CA GLU A 257 1.88 -2.55 20.09
C GLU A 257 1.89 -2.29 18.58
N PHE A 258 1.01 -1.44 18.05
CA PHE A 258 0.97 -1.15 16.61
C PHE A 258 2.20 -0.35 16.11
N SER A 259 2.73 0.58 16.90
CA SER A 259 3.88 1.41 16.50
C SER A 259 5.22 0.66 16.49
N GLN A 260 5.33 -0.45 17.23
CA GLN A 260 6.59 -1.20 17.39
C GLN A 260 6.66 -2.51 16.58
N GLN A 261 5.64 -2.86 15.78
CA GLN A 261 5.61 -4.14 15.04
C GLN A 261 6.69 -4.31 13.96
N ALA A 262 7.42 -3.27 13.57
CA ALA A 262 8.48 -3.38 12.55
C ALA A 262 9.59 -4.40 12.90
N VAL A 263 9.66 -4.84 14.16
CA VAL A 263 10.58 -5.90 14.63
C VAL A 263 10.12 -7.32 14.31
N ALA A 264 8.87 -7.52 13.85
CA ALA A 264 8.37 -8.82 13.44
C ALA A 264 8.97 -9.29 12.09
N ARG A 265 8.88 -10.60 11.80
CA ARG A 265 9.32 -11.16 10.50
C ARG A 265 8.58 -10.47 9.35
N GLY A 266 9.29 -10.11 8.28
CA GLY A 266 8.77 -9.31 7.17
C GLY A 266 9.27 -7.86 7.12
N GLY A 267 9.91 -7.37 8.19
CA GLY A 267 10.77 -6.19 8.14
C GLY A 267 10.07 -4.87 7.77
N GLN A 268 8.77 -4.72 8.01
CA GLN A 268 7.99 -3.49 7.81
C GLN A 268 7.00 -3.28 8.95
N ALA A 269 6.79 -2.04 9.39
CA ALA A 269 5.71 -1.71 10.33
C ALA A 269 4.34 -2.04 9.72
N ILE A 270 3.37 -2.47 10.54
CA ILE A 270 2.00 -2.64 10.07
C ILE A 270 1.44 -1.27 9.73
N PHE A 271 1.28 -1.01 8.43
CA PHE A 271 0.56 0.16 7.97
C PHE A 271 -0.89 0.03 8.43
N SER A 272 -1.25 0.77 9.48
CA SER A 272 -2.51 0.59 10.21
C SER A 272 -3.20 1.90 10.49
N ASP A 273 -4.52 1.88 10.31
CA ASP A 273 -5.41 3.01 10.47
C ASP A 273 -6.49 2.60 11.47
N VAL A 274 -6.90 3.51 12.37
CA VAL A 274 -8.02 3.28 13.28
C VAL A 274 -9.06 4.39 13.11
N ASN A 275 -10.31 4.01 12.86
CA ASN A 275 -11.43 4.94 12.79
C ASN A 275 -12.02 5.16 14.17
N ILE A 276 -12.19 6.43 14.53
CA ILE A 276 -12.59 6.89 15.86
C ILE A 276 -13.77 7.86 15.70
N TYR A 277 -14.80 7.65 16.51
CA TYR A 277 -16.00 8.47 16.54
C TYR A 277 -16.23 9.04 17.94
N TRP A 278 -16.66 10.30 18.04
CA TRP A 278 -17.08 10.87 19.33
C TRP A 278 -18.51 10.47 19.68
N GLU A 279 -19.38 10.49 18.68
CA GLU A 279 -20.76 10.02 18.72
C GLU A 279 -20.88 8.59 18.23
N VAL A 280 -21.94 7.87 18.63
CA VAL A 280 -22.24 6.58 18.00
C VAL A 280 -22.80 6.80 16.59
N PRO A 281 -22.18 6.28 15.51
CA PRO A 281 -22.70 6.42 14.15
C PRO A 281 -24.11 5.85 14.01
N LYS A 282 -24.96 6.49 13.20
CA LYS A 282 -26.39 6.16 13.07
C LYS A 282 -26.64 4.67 12.81
N HIS A 283 -25.84 4.04 11.96
CA HIS A 283 -25.96 2.63 11.57
C HIS A 283 -25.53 1.66 12.69
N PHE A 284 -24.91 2.13 13.77
CA PHE A 284 -24.54 1.32 14.93
C PHE A 284 -25.38 1.58 16.18
N VAL A 285 -26.16 2.67 16.26
CA VAL A 285 -26.91 3.05 17.48
C VAL A 285 -27.76 1.91 18.04
N ASP A 286 -28.52 1.23 17.18
CA ASP A 286 -29.47 0.18 17.59
C ASP A 286 -28.88 -1.23 17.45
N VAL A 287 -27.59 -1.36 17.15
CA VAL A 287 -26.94 -2.66 16.93
C VAL A 287 -26.63 -3.31 18.29
N PRO A 288 -27.07 -4.56 18.54
CA PRO A 288 -26.74 -5.28 19.77
C PRO A 288 -25.22 -5.45 19.92
N ALA A 289 -24.69 -5.03 21.07
CA ALA A 289 -23.26 -5.04 21.32
C ALA A 289 -22.77 -6.45 21.69
N ILE A 290 -21.64 -6.86 21.10
CA ILE A 290 -20.92 -8.08 21.49
C ILE A 290 -19.91 -7.68 22.56
N GLY A 291 -19.89 -8.38 23.69
CA GLY A 291 -19.00 -8.12 24.81
C GLY A 291 -17.98 -9.24 25.05
N PRO A 292 -17.41 -9.26 26.27
CA PRO A 292 -16.50 -10.30 26.73
C PRO A 292 -16.99 -11.71 26.45
N GLY A 293 -16.12 -12.55 25.88
CA GLY A 293 -16.41 -13.94 25.54
C GLY A 293 -17.21 -14.12 24.26
N GLY A 294 -17.40 -13.06 23.47
CA GLY A 294 -18.11 -13.12 22.19
C GLY A 294 -19.62 -13.26 22.33
N VAL A 295 -20.18 -12.92 23.49
CA VAL A 295 -21.62 -12.98 23.78
C VAL A 295 -22.24 -11.58 23.68
N TYR A 296 -23.52 -11.51 23.34
CA TYR A 296 -24.25 -10.25 23.39
C TYR A 296 -24.37 -9.76 24.84
N THR A 297 -24.18 -8.46 25.06
CA THR A 297 -24.25 -7.86 26.40
C THR A 297 -25.68 -7.60 26.88
N GLY A 298 -26.65 -7.65 25.97
CA GLY A 298 -28.04 -7.23 26.21
C GLY A 298 -28.27 -5.72 26.02
N LYS A 299 -27.21 -4.96 25.74
CA LYS A 299 -27.26 -3.52 25.40
C LYS A 299 -26.96 -3.30 23.91
N THR A 300 -27.36 -2.16 23.37
CA THR A 300 -26.92 -1.70 22.04
C THR A 300 -25.62 -0.88 22.12
N TYR A 301 -24.94 -0.68 20.99
CA TYR A 301 -23.77 0.20 20.92
C TYR A 301 -24.11 1.66 21.26
N GLY A 302 -25.35 2.12 21.03
CA GLY A 302 -25.83 3.43 21.49
C GLY A 302 -25.72 3.64 23.00
N GLU A 303 -25.93 2.59 23.78
CA GLU A 303 -25.84 2.63 25.26
C GLU A 303 -24.39 2.68 25.77
N TYR A 304 -23.40 2.44 24.89
CA TYR A 304 -21.97 2.45 25.20
C TYR A 304 -21.27 3.77 24.83
N GLU A 305 -22.01 4.81 24.44
CA GLU A 305 -21.45 6.08 23.95
C GLU A 305 -20.42 6.68 24.95
N LYS A 306 -20.71 6.66 26.25
CA LYS A 306 -19.80 7.23 27.26
C LYS A 306 -18.49 6.43 27.40
N GLN A 307 -18.55 5.11 27.32
CA GLN A 307 -17.37 4.24 27.34
C GLN A 307 -16.53 4.43 26.07
N ALA A 308 -17.19 4.58 24.91
CA ALA A 308 -16.53 4.88 23.65
C ALA A 308 -15.83 6.26 23.66
N GLN A 309 -16.47 7.28 24.24
CA GLN A 309 -15.91 8.63 24.44
C GLN A 309 -14.71 8.62 25.39
N ARG A 310 -14.80 7.90 26.52
CA ARG A 310 -13.67 7.71 27.46
C ARG A 310 -12.44 7.16 26.75
N PHE A 311 -12.62 6.15 25.91
CA PHE A 311 -11.50 5.54 25.21
C PHE A 311 -10.94 6.42 24.09
N ALA A 312 -11.80 7.08 23.31
CA ALA A 312 -11.36 8.06 22.31
C ALA A 312 -10.52 9.17 22.95
N TRP A 313 -10.96 9.71 24.10
CA TRP A 313 -10.21 10.71 24.85
C TRP A 313 -8.81 10.20 25.26
N ALA A 314 -8.76 9.01 25.86
CA ALA A 314 -7.52 8.37 26.32
C ALA A 314 -6.53 8.10 25.18
N LEU A 315 -7.00 7.66 24.01
CA LEU A 315 -6.16 7.48 22.82
C LEU A 315 -5.43 8.78 22.46
N PHE A 316 -6.15 9.90 22.42
CA PHE A 316 -5.55 11.18 22.08
C PHE A 316 -4.64 11.76 23.17
N GLU A 317 -4.84 11.41 24.44
CA GLU A 317 -3.84 11.72 25.48
C GLU A 317 -2.51 11.04 25.18
N VAL A 318 -2.53 9.74 24.84
CA VAL A 318 -1.31 8.99 24.51
C VAL A 318 -0.66 9.52 23.23
N TYR A 319 -1.44 9.82 22.19
CA TYR A 319 -0.89 10.43 20.97
C TYR A 319 -0.20 11.77 21.27
N LYS A 320 -0.78 12.59 22.17
CA LYS A 320 -0.22 13.89 22.58
C LYS A 320 1.11 13.73 23.34
N GLU A 321 1.25 12.70 24.17
CA GLU A 321 2.50 12.41 24.88
C GLU A 321 3.62 12.08 23.87
N GLY A 322 3.30 11.24 22.87
CA GLY A 322 4.27 10.74 21.89
C GLY A 322 5.09 9.57 22.43
N ASP A 323 6.10 9.14 21.69
CA ASP A 323 6.99 8.06 22.12
C ASP A 323 7.92 8.50 23.27
N ALA A 324 8.76 7.58 23.77
CA ALA A 324 9.71 7.87 24.86
C ALA A 324 10.72 8.99 24.54
N ALA A 325 10.92 9.31 23.26
CA ALA A 325 11.76 10.40 22.77
C ALA A 325 10.95 11.69 22.46
N GLY A 326 9.64 11.69 22.73
CA GLY A 326 8.71 12.76 22.42
C GLY A 326 8.34 12.86 20.95
N ARG A 327 8.62 11.84 20.12
CA ARG A 327 8.28 11.82 18.69
C ARG A 327 6.79 11.57 18.50
N PRO A 328 6.19 12.05 17.39
CA PRO A 328 4.85 11.60 17.02
C PRO A 328 4.87 10.10 16.70
N PHE A 329 3.79 9.39 17.03
CA PHE A 329 3.61 8.02 16.56
C PHE A 329 3.31 8.00 15.06
N PHE A 330 3.89 7.05 14.31
CA PHE A 330 3.65 6.95 12.87
C PHE A 330 2.37 6.14 12.58
N PHE A 331 2.14 5.10 13.40
CA PHE A 331 1.00 4.20 13.35
C PHE A 331 0.51 3.86 14.77
N PRO A 332 -0.76 3.44 14.94
CA PRO A 332 -1.80 3.49 13.92
C PRO A 332 -2.21 4.94 13.68
N LYS A 333 -2.65 5.28 12.47
CA LYS A 333 -3.16 6.64 12.18
C LYS A 333 -4.55 6.80 12.80
N PRO A 334 -4.79 7.84 13.62
CA PRO A 334 -6.12 8.11 14.18
C PRO A 334 -6.97 8.94 13.22
N LEU A 335 -7.92 8.28 12.56
CA LEU A 335 -8.90 8.89 11.67
C LEU A 335 -10.13 9.25 12.50
N VAL A 336 -10.33 10.55 12.74
CA VAL A 336 -11.49 11.05 13.50
C VAL A 336 -12.56 11.50 12.53
N HIS A 337 -13.72 10.88 12.64
CA HIS A 337 -14.88 11.23 11.84
C HIS A 337 -15.61 12.42 12.44
N ILE A 338 -15.84 13.43 11.61
CA ILE A 338 -16.59 14.65 11.92
C ILE A 338 -17.87 14.62 11.11
N THR A 339 -19.00 14.40 11.79
CA THR A 339 -20.34 14.32 11.19
C THR A 339 -21.22 15.50 11.61
N GLU A 340 -22.43 15.62 11.06
CA GLU A 340 -23.43 16.53 11.60
C GLU A 340 -23.88 16.17 13.03
N LYS A 341 -23.82 14.88 13.41
CA LYS A 341 -24.18 14.41 14.76
C LYS A 341 -23.07 14.72 15.77
N PHE A 342 -21.81 14.73 15.36
CA PHE A 342 -20.67 15.17 16.19
C PHE A 342 -20.99 16.49 16.89
N PHE A 343 -21.38 17.52 16.13
CA PHE A 343 -21.69 18.87 16.66
C PHE A 343 -22.96 18.96 17.52
N LYS A 344 -23.72 17.87 17.65
CA LYS A 344 -24.92 17.78 18.49
C LYS A 344 -24.71 16.92 19.73
N THR A 345 -23.56 16.24 19.81
CA THR A 345 -23.25 15.29 20.88
C THR A 345 -22.57 16.04 22.02
N ASP A 346 -22.94 15.71 23.26
CA ASP A 346 -22.39 16.38 24.44
C ASP A 346 -20.86 16.26 24.48
N GLY A 347 -20.18 17.34 24.88
CA GLY A 347 -18.71 17.39 24.99
C GLY A 347 -17.93 17.48 23.67
N HIS A 348 -18.61 17.58 22.52
CA HIS A 348 -17.94 17.57 21.21
C HIS A 348 -16.92 18.71 21.04
N MET A 349 -17.18 19.92 21.57
CA MET A 349 -16.23 21.03 21.47
C MET A 349 -14.97 20.78 22.30
N ASP A 350 -15.11 20.20 23.49
CA ASP A 350 -13.95 19.87 24.34
C ASP A 350 -13.10 18.79 23.67
N PHE A 351 -13.75 17.76 23.10
CA PHE A 351 -13.05 16.74 22.33
C PHE A 351 -12.42 17.30 21.06
N LEU A 352 -13.11 18.19 20.32
CA LEU A 352 -12.56 18.85 19.14
C LEU A 352 -11.29 19.64 19.51
N HIS A 353 -11.32 20.41 20.59
CA HIS A 353 -10.14 21.11 21.09
C HIS A 353 -9.01 20.15 21.48
N HIS A 354 -9.33 19.03 22.14
CA HIS A 354 -8.35 18.00 22.50
C HIS A 354 -7.64 17.44 21.26
N ILE A 355 -8.39 16.97 20.26
CA ILE A 355 -7.81 16.38 19.04
C ILE A 355 -7.12 17.44 18.15
N CYS A 356 -7.57 18.70 18.17
CA CYS A 356 -6.89 19.81 17.50
C CYS A 356 -5.57 20.17 18.20
N GLU A 357 -5.50 20.09 19.52
CA GLU A 357 -4.24 20.25 20.26
C GLU A 357 -3.24 19.16 19.87
N VAL A 358 -3.68 17.90 19.77
CA VAL A 358 -2.83 16.80 19.28
C VAL A 358 -2.38 17.05 17.84
N ALA A 359 -3.26 17.56 16.97
CA ALA A 359 -2.91 17.92 15.59
C ALA A 359 -1.84 19.03 15.53
N SER A 360 -1.91 20.03 16.41
CA SER A 360 -0.92 21.11 16.48
C SER A 360 0.42 20.62 17.03
N VAL A 361 0.39 19.89 18.15
CA VAL A 361 1.61 19.47 18.87
C VAL A 361 2.33 18.33 18.15
N LYS A 362 1.59 17.33 17.64
CA LYS A 362 2.15 16.09 17.08
C LYS A 362 1.76 15.83 15.62
N GLY A 363 0.67 16.41 15.13
CA GLY A 363 0.19 16.19 13.76
C GLY A 363 -0.51 14.85 13.53
N ASN A 364 -0.81 14.11 14.60
CA ASN A 364 -1.37 12.76 14.49
C ASN A 364 -2.81 12.73 13.99
N THR A 365 -3.63 13.72 14.34
CA THR A 365 -5.07 13.72 14.02
C THR A 365 -5.34 13.89 12.53
N TYR A 366 -6.10 12.96 11.95
CA TYR A 366 -6.70 13.11 10.63
C TYR A 366 -8.19 13.38 10.80
N PHE A 367 -8.68 14.43 10.15
CA PHE A 367 -10.09 14.79 10.20
C PHE A 367 -10.76 14.27 8.95
N VAL A 368 -11.67 13.30 9.11
CA VAL A 368 -12.50 12.72 8.05
C VAL A 368 -13.86 13.38 8.12
N PHE A 369 -14.34 13.94 7.01
CA PHE A 369 -15.58 14.69 6.97
C PHE A 369 -16.71 13.88 6.31
N ASP A 370 -17.63 13.46 7.15
CA ASP A 370 -18.79 12.66 6.77
C ASP A 370 -20.01 13.57 6.70
N ARG A 371 -20.47 13.86 5.48
CA ARG A 371 -21.57 14.81 5.24
C ARG A 371 -22.80 14.11 4.67
N GLY A 372 -23.97 14.68 4.97
CA GLY A 372 -25.24 14.31 4.33
C GLY A 372 -25.76 12.95 4.76
N ASP A 373 -25.57 12.56 6.03
CA ASP A 373 -25.93 11.24 6.57
C ASP A 373 -25.29 10.06 5.80
N THR A 374 -24.30 10.32 4.93
CA THR A 374 -23.53 9.25 4.30
C THR A 374 -22.53 8.73 5.32
N ALA A 375 -22.79 7.51 5.81
CA ALA A 375 -21.77 6.77 6.54
C ALA A 375 -20.63 6.48 5.58
N LYS A 376 -19.44 6.95 5.94
CA LYS A 376 -18.19 6.64 5.24
C LYS A 376 -17.31 5.85 6.18
N ILE A 377 -16.76 4.75 5.69
CA ILE A 377 -15.73 4.02 6.42
C ILE A 377 -14.41 4.24 5.70
N SER A 378 -13.40 4.70 6.45
CA SER A 378 -12.06 4.90 5.91
C SER A 378 -11.21 3.66 6.19
N GLU A 379 -11.07 2.81 5.19
CA GLU A 379 -10.63 1.42 5.37
C GLU A 379 -9.13 1.20 5.12
N CYS A 380 -8.45 2.13 4.44
CA CYS A 380 -6.99 2.09 4.24
C CYS A 380 -6.48 3.38 3.60
N CYS A 381 -5.56 4.09 4.25
CA CYS A 381 -4.83 5.26 3.76
C CYS A 381 -5.68 6.49 3.45
N ARG A 382 -6.61 6.32 2.51
CA ARG A 382 -7.58 7.27 1.94
C ARG A 382 -8.88 6.56 1.53
N LEU A 383 -8.91 5.23 1.39
CA LEU A 383 -10.03 4.43 0.91
C LEU A 383 -11.28 4.68 1.73
N SER A 384 -12.21 5.47 1.20
CA SER A 384 -13.49 5.78 1.82
C SER A 384 -14.61 5.18 0.97
N PHE A 385 -15.64 4.59 1.58
CA PHE A 385 -16.83 4.17 0.82
C PHE A 385 -18.08 4.78 1.42
N LYS A 386 -18.95 5.33 0.56
CA LYS A 386 -20.33 5.58 0.97
C LYS A 386 -21.02 4.23 1.13
N LEU A 387 -21.62 3.99 2.29
CA LEU A 387 -22.38 2.76 2.53
C LEU A 387 -23.58 2.68 1.57
N GLU A 388 -23.64 1.58 0.82
CA GLU A 388 -24.78 1.18 0.01
C GLU A 388 -25.84 0.47 0.88
N ALA A 389 -27.01 0.17 0.33
CA ALA A 389 -28.08 -0.48 1.08
C ALA A 389 -27.67 -1.85 1.68
N SER A 390 -26.84 -2.60 0.97
CA SER A 390 -26.27 -3.87 1.43
C SER A 390 -25.29 -3.69 2.59
N ASP A 391 -24.52 -2.60 2.59
CA ASP A 391 -23.59 -2.25 3.66
C ASP A 391 -24.32 -1.88 4.95
N LEU A 392 -25.43 -1.14 4.83
CA LEU A 392 -26.29 -0.80 5.98
C LEU A 392 -26.96 -2.03 6.59
N GLU A 393 -27.22 -3.07 5.79
CA GLU A 393 -27.70 -4.35 6.32
C GLU A 393 -26.59 -5.11 7.05
N ASP A 394 -25.38 -5.14 6.49
CA ASP A 394 -24.19 -5.70 7.14
C ASP A 394 -23.85 -4.97 8.45
N ALA A 395 -24.15 -3.69 8.59
CA ALA A 395 -23.95 -2.94 9.84
C ALA A 395 -24.74 -3.52 11.02
N LYS A 396 -25.86 -4.22 10.78
CA LYS A 396 -26.58 -4.97 11.83
C LYS A 396 -25.83 -6.21 12.31
N GLN A 397 -24.86 -6.66 11.52
CA GLN A 397 -23.98 -7.80 11.79
C GLN A 397 -22.52 -7.37 11.56
N PRO A 398 -21.96 -6.43 12.37
CA PRO A 398 -20.77 -5.68 11.95
C PRO A 398 -19.53 -6.54 11.70
N TRP A 399 -19.47 -7.80 12.18
CA TRP A 399 -18.42 -8.75 11.79
C TRP A 399 -18.36 -9.04 10.29
N LYS A 400 -19.44 -8.74 9.54
CA LYS A 400 -19.50 -8.84 8.08
C LYS A 400 -18.94 -7.62 7.34
N MET A 401 -18.73 -6.50 8.03
CA MET A 401 -18.16 -5.27 7.48
C MET A 401 -16.65 -5.46 7.27
N ARG A 402 -16.32 -6.12 6.16
CA ARG A 402 -14.96 -6.41 5.71
C ARG A 402 -14.84 -5.94 4.27
N TYR A 403 -14.07 -4.89 4.06
CA TYR A 403 -13.92 -4.24 2.76
C TYR A 403 -12.51 -4.42 2.24
N SER A 404 -12.33 -4.48 0.92
CA SER A 404 -11.00 -4.64 0.34
C SER A 404 -10.91 -4.01 -1.03
N ALA A 405 -9.74 -3.44 -1.32
CA ALA A 405 -9.35 -3.11 -2.68
C ALA A 405 -8.41 -4.19 -3.22
N LEU A 406 -8.64 -4.65 -4.44
CA LEU A 406 -7.86 -5.74 -5.00
C LEU A 406 -6.51 -5.27 -5.54
N GLN A 407 -6.47 -4.09 -6.15
CA GLN A 407 -5.29 -3.53 -6.81
C GLN A 407 -5.44 -2.02 -7.00
N ASN A 408 -4.30 -1.33 -7.07
CA ASN A 408 -4.17 0.06 -7.49
C ASN A 408 -3.35 0.17 -8.79
N ILE A 409 -3.85 0.94 -9.76
CA ILE A 409 -3.14 1.27 -11.01
C ILE A 409 -3.23 2.77 -11.27
N THR A 410 -2.08 3.44 -11.37
CA THR A 410 -2.03 4.89 -11.59
C THR A 410 -1.70 5.26 -13.03
N ILE A 411 -2.43 6.24 -13.57
CA ILE A 411 -2.17 6.83 -14.91
C ILE A 411 -1.19 8.01 -14.81
N ASN A 412 -0.24 8.07 -15.75
CA ASN A 412 0.69 9.19 -15.90
C ASN A 412 0.04 10.32 -16.71
N LEU A 413 -0.58 11.30 -16.04
CA LEU A 413 -1.30 12.39 -16.72
C LEU A 413 -0.39 13.33 -17.53
N PRO A 414 0.80 13.75 -17.04
CA PRO A 414 1.70 14.62 -17.81
C PRO A 414 2.06 14.05 -19.18
N ARG A 415 2.30 12.74 -19.25
CA ARG A 415 2.62 12.07 -20.51
C ARG A 415 1.53 12.17 -21.56
N LEU A 416 0.27 12.06 -21.15
CA LEU A 416 -0.87 12.22 -22.05
C LEU A 416 -0.91 13.63 -22.61
N ALA A 417 -0.57 14.64 -21.79
CA ALA A 417 -0.47 16.03 -22.24
C ALA A 417 0.66 16.24 -23.26
N PHE A 418 1.84 15.64 -23.04
CA PHE A 418 2.95 15.69 -24.00
C PHE A 418 2.53 15.11 -25.36
N GLN A 419 1.81 13.99 -25.35
CA GLN A 419 1.31 13.34 -26.55
C GLN A 419 0.17 14.14 -27.20
N ALA A 420 -0.68 14.78 -26.42
CA ALA A 420 -1.82 15.56 -26.90
C ALA A 420 -1.41 16.90 -27.56
N GLN A 421 -0.30 17.50 -27.13
CA GLN A 421 0.22 18.76 -27.70
C GLN A 421 -0.81 19.90 -27.73
N GLY A 422 -1.63 20.01 -26.67
CA GLY A 422 -2.66 21.05 -26.55
C GLY A 422 -4.00 20.71 -27.23
N ASP A 423 -4.14 19.55 -27.87
CA ASP A 423 -5.40 19.10 -28.46
C ASP A 423 -6.29 18.38 -27.43
N ASP A 424 -7.39 19.03 -27.03
CA ASP A 424 -8.41 18.49 -26.13
C ASP A 424 -8.93 17.11 -26.56
N THR A 425 -9.29 16.96 -27.84
CA THR A 425 -9.90 15.73 -28.36
C THR A 425 -8.91 14.58 -28.26
N LYS A 426 -7.66 14.84 -28.64
CA LYS A 426 -6.56 13.87 -28.54
C LYS A 426 -6.27 13.49 -27.08
N LEU A 427 -6.26 14.47 -26.16
CA LEU A 427 -6.04 14.22 -24.74
C LEU A 427 -7.09 13.27 -24.16
N PHE A 428 -8.38 13.55 -24.37
CA PHE A 428 -9.46 12.73 -23.84
C PHE A 428 -9.53 11.33 -24.49
N LEU A 429 -9.14 11.21 -25.76
CA LEU A 429 -8.99 9.91 -26.43
C LEU A 429 -7.89 9.06 -25.75
N LEU A 430 -6.67 9.61 -25.64
CA LEU A 430 -5.53 8.92 -25.02
C LEU A 430 -5.82 8.54 -23.56
N LEU A 431 -6.47 9.43 -22.81
CA LEU A 431 -6.89 9.16 -21.43
C LEU A 431 -7.86 7.98 -21.36
N THR A 432 -8.84 7.93 -22.27
CA THR A 432 -9.79 6.80 -22.36
C THR A 432 -9.07 5.48 -22.66
N GLU A 433 -8.15 5.48 -23.61
CA GLU A 433 -7.36 4.29 -23.97
C GLU A 433 -6.53 3.78 -22.78
N LYS A 434 -5.89 4.67 -22.02
CA LYS A 434 -5.13 4.27 -20.82
C LYS A 434 -6.01 3.75 -19.69
N LEU A 435 -7.21 4.31 -19.50
CA LEU A 435 -8.18 3.80 -18.53
C LEU A 435 -8.68 2.38 -18.91
N GLN A 436 -8.92 2.13 -20.19
CA GLN A 436 -9.27 0.79 -20.69
C GLN A 436 -8.14 -0.22 -20.43
N LEU A 437 -6.89 0.19 -20.64
CA LEU A 437 -5.73 -0.66 -20.36
C LEU A 437 -5.58 -0.97 -18.86
N ALA A 438 -5.83 0.02 -17.99
CA ALA A 438 -5.85 -0.19 -16.54
C ALA A 438 -6.98 -1.16 -16.12
N ALA A 439 -8.18 -1.00 -16.66
CA ALA A 439 -9.29 -1.92 -16.40
C ALA A 439 -8.99 -3.36 -16.87
N LYS A 440 -8.35 -3.52 -18.03
CA LYS A 440 -7.84 -4.82 -18.50
C LYS A 440 -6.86 -5.44 -17.51
N ALA A 441 -5.90 -4.67 -17.01
CA ALA A 441 -4.92 -5.12 -16.01
C ALA A 441 -5.59 -5.56 -14.69
N HIS A 442 -6.59 -4.80 -14.20
CA HIS A 442 -7.39 -5.20 -13.06
C HIS A 442 -8.11 -6.54 -13.28
N GLY A 443 -8.69 -6.75 -14.46
CA GLY A 443 -9.33 -8.02 -14.81
C GLY A 443 -8.36 -9.20 -14.84
N GLN A 444 -7.11 -8.97 -15.27
CA GLN A 444 -6.05 -9.98 -15.24
C GLN A 444 -5.64 -10.35 -13.80
N LYS A 445 -5.44 -9.35 -12.94
CA LYS A 445 -5.16 -9.55 -11.52
C LYS A 445 -6.32 -10.26 -10.80
N LYS A 446 -7.57 -9.89 -11.08
CA LYS A 446 -8.78 -10.56 -10.53
C LYS A 446 -8.74 -12.05 -10.78
N LYS A 447 -8.58 -12.46 -12.04
CA LYS A 447 -8.48 -13.89 -12.44
C LYS A 447 -7.33 -14.61 -11.74
N PHE A 448 -6.19 -13.94 -11.58
CA PHE A 448 -5.04 -14.51 -10.88
C PHE A 448 -5.34 -14.78 -9.40
N ILE A 449 -5.94 -13.82 -8.70
CA ILE A 449 -6.32 -13.98 -7.28
C ILE A 449 -7.44 -15.01 -7.12
N GLU A 450 -8.44 -15.05 -8.01
CA GLU A 450 -9.49 -16.08 -8.02
C GLU A 450 -8.91 -17.49 -8.11
N ARG A 451 -7.88 -17.68 -8.95
CA ARG A 451 -7.15 -18.95 -9.05
C ARG A 451 -6.43 -19.31 -7.74
N LEU A 452 -5.83 -18.36 -7.04
CA LEU A 452 -5.17 -18.63 -5.76
C LEU A 452 -6.18 -18.93 -4.65
N MET A 453 -7.30 -18.21 -4.63
CA MET A 453 -8.40 -18.40 -3.68
C MET A 453 -9.07 -19.77 -3.86
N SER A 454 -9.17 -20.29 -5.09
CA SER A 454 -9.78 -21.61 -5.35
C SER A 454 -9.00 -22.79 -4.77
N LEU A 455 -7.75 -22.60 -4.37
CA LEU A 455 -6.96 -23.59 -3.64
C LEU A 455 -7.42 -23.77 -2.17
N GLY A 456 -8.26 -22.86 -1.67
CA GLY A 456 -8.90 -22.95 -0.36
C GLY A 456 -7.90 -23.06 0.80
N LYS A 457 -8.20 -23.94 1.77
CA LYS A 457 -7.43 -24.09 3.01
C LYS A 457 -5.99 -24.57 2.82
N GLY A 458 -5.66 -25.18 1.68
CA GLY A 458 -4.29 -25.60 1.34
C GLY A 458 -3.52 -24.58 0.49
N GLY A 459 -4.18 -23.49 0.08
CA GLY A 459 -3.60 -22.45 -0.77
C GLY A 459 -2.82 -21.39 0.00
N PRO A 460 -2.05 -20.54 -0.72
CA PRO A 460 -1.30 -19.45 -0.13
C PRO A 460 -2.18 -18.33 0.45
N LEU A 461 -3.47 -18.29 0.06
CA LEU A 461 -4.47 -17.34 0.56
C LEU A 461 -5.45 -17.98 1.54
N SER A 462 -5.05 -19.04 2.25
CA SER A 462 -5.94 -19.81 3.13
C SER A 462 -6.61 -18.96 4.22
N LEU A 463 -5.93 -17.92 4.74
CA LEU A 463 -6.53 -16.96 5.68
C LEU A 463 -7.70 -16.21 5.05
N LEU A 464 -7.51 -15.72 3.81
CA LEU A 464 -8.54 -14.99 3.08
C LEU A 464 -9.68 -15.90 2.62
N ALA A 465 -9.44 -17.22 2.54
CA ALA A 465 -10.43 -18.25 2.23
C ALA A 465 -11.14 -18.83 3.47
N MET A 466 -10.86 -18.34 4.68
CA MET A 466 -11.61 -18.73 5.87
C MET A 466 -13.09 -18.40 5.70
N ASP A 467 -13.98 -19.29 6.15
CA ASP A 467 -15.42 -19.11 6.13
C ASP A 467 -15.97 -19.44 7.52
N LEU A 468 -16.21 -18.40 8.32
CA LEU A 468 -16.74 -18.51 9.68
C LEU A 468 -18.14 -17.91 9.82
N ASP A 469 -18.59 -17.15 8.82
CA ASP A 469 -19.87 -16.44 8.81
C ASP A 469 -20.74 -16.71 7.57
N GLY A 470 -20.42 -17.77 6.82
CA GLY A 470 -21.18 -18.24 5.65
C GLY A 470 -20.66 -17.72 4.31
N GLU A 471 -19.52 -17.03 4.30
CA GLU A 471 -18.83 -16.55 3.12
C GLU A 471 -17.30 -16.46 3.36
N PRO A 472 -16.47 -16.50 2.30
CA PRO A 472 -15.03 -16.30 2.44
C PRO A 472 -14.68 -14.97 3.12
N TYR A 473 -13.57 -14.95 3.85
CA TYR A 473 -13.07 -13.77 4.54
C TYR A 473 -12.87 -12.60 3.58
N LEU A 474 -12.18 -12.85 2.45
CA LEU A 474 -12.10 -11.94 1.32
C LEU A 474 -13.34 -12.06 0.43
N LYS A 475 -14.21 -11.06 0.51
CA LYS A 475 -15.42 -10.94 -0.31
C LYS A 475 -15.08 -10.43 -1.71
N LEU A 476 -14.52 -11.29 -2.58
CA LEU A 476 -14.05 -10.92 -3.93
C LEU A 476 -15.09 -10.17 -4.77
N HIS A 477 -16.37 -10.55 -4.66
CA HIS A 477 -17.47 -9.93 -5.38
C HIS A 477 -17.77 -8.47 -4.93
N ARG A 478 -17.21 -8.03 -3.80
CA ARG A 478 -17.34 -6.66 -3.25
C ARG A 478 -16.03 -5.90 -3.29
N CYS A 479 -14.97 -6.46 -3.85
CA CYS A 479 -13.70 -5.77 -3.96
C CYS A 479 -13.81 -4.58 -4.93
N SER A 480 -13.19 -3.47 -4.53
CA SER A 480 -13.00 -2.30 -5.38
C SER A 480 -11.68 -2.38 -6.14
N TYR A 481 -11.61 -1.72 -7.29
CA TYR A 481 -10.46 -1.68 -8.19
C TYR A 481 -10.05 -0.23 -8.39
N LEU A 482 -8.89 0.15 -7.85
CA LEU A 482 -8.50 1.56 -7.74
C LEU A 482 -7.76 2.01 -8.99
N ILE A 483 -8.25 3.08 -9.62
CA ILE A 483 -7.58 3.76 -10.72
C ILE A 483 -7.11 5.13 -10.22
N GLY A 484 -5.79 5.23 -10.01
CA GLY A 484 -5.14 6.44 -9.54
C GLY A 484 -4.69 7.36 -10.67
N MET A 485 -4.30 8.58 -10.29
CA MET A 485 -3.60 9.53 -11.16
C MET A 485 -2.42 10.18 -10.45
N VAL A 486 -1.48 10.70 -11.25
CA VAL A 486 -0.36 11.54 -10.83
C VAL A 486 -0.14 12.66 -11.86
N GLY A 487 0.19 13.85 -11.38
CA GLY A 487 0.64 14.97 -12.23
C GLY A 487 -0.49 15.72 -12.93
N LEU A 488 -1.65 15.90 -12.29
CA LEU A 488 -2.70 16.75 -12.87
C LEU A 488 -2.18 18.19 -13.06
N ASN A 489 -1.41 18.71 -12.10
CA ASN A 489 -0.81 20.05 -12.22
C ASN A 489 0.03 20.20 -13.48
N GLU A 490 0.92 19.24 -13.75
CA GLU A 490 1.79 19.29 -14.93
C GLU A 490 1.02 19.01 -16.22
N LEU A 491 -0.02 18.16 -16.22
CA LEU A 491 -0.92 18.05 -17.37
C LEU A 491 -1.50 19.42 -17.75
N ILE A 492 -2.03 20.16 -16.77
CA ILE A 492 -2.60 21.49 -17.03
C ILE A 492 -1.52 22.46 -17.50
N ARG A 493 -0.33 22.42 -16.90
CA ARG A 493 0.79 23.28 -17.29
C ARG A 493 1.24 23.05 -18.73
N VAL A 494 1.28 21.79 -19.17
CA VAL A 494 1.59 21.45 -20.57
C VAL A 494 0.46 21.90 -21.50
N HIS A 495 -0.78 21.64 -21.12
CA HIS A 495 -1.94 21.79 -22.00
C HIS A 495 -2.42 23.23 -22.14
N LEU A 496 -2.40 24.00 -21.05
CA LEU A 496 -2.91 25.38 -20.99
C LEU A 496 -1.80 26.43 -20.76
N GLY A 497 -0.57 26.02 -20.46
CA GLY A 497 0.55 26.94 -20.21
C GLY A 497 0.57 27.60 -18.83
N GLN A 498 -0.31 27.18 -17.92
CA GLN A 498 -0.45 27.68 -16.54
C GLN A 498 -0.63 26.53 -15.56
N GLU A 499 -0.25 26.71 -14.30
CA GLU A 499 -0.46 25.70 -13.27
C GLU A 499 -1.93 25.54 -12.88
N LEU A 500 -2.25 24.40 -12.26
CA LEU A 500 -3.63 24.04 -11.92
C LEU A 500 -4.29 25.07 -10.98
N HIS A 501 -3.52 25.72 -10.13
CA HIS A 501 -4.01 26.62 -9.09
C HIS A 501 -4.06 28.11 -9.51
N GLU A 502 -3.51 28.46 -10.68
CA GLU A 502 -3.29 29.85 -11.12
C GLU A 502 -4.55 30.54 -11.64
N SER A 503 -5.52 29.80 -12.18
CA SER A 503 -6.78 30.39 -12.66
C SER A 503 -7.98 29.46 -12.48
N ASP A 504 -9.18 30.04 -12.47
CA ASP A 504 -10.43 29.27 -12.43
C ASP A 504 -10.63 28.43 -13.71
N GLU A 505 -10.06 28.86 -14.83
CA GLU A 505 -10.05 28.11 -16.08
C GLU A 505 -9.21 26.82 -15.95
N SER A 506 -8.01 26.91 -15.38
CA SER A 506 -7.16 25.75 -15.05
C SER A 506 -7.90 24.75 -14.16
N ILE A 507 -8.54 25.23 -13.09
CA ILE A 507 -9.28 24.38 -12.15
C ILE A 507 -10.46 23.70 -12.88
N LYS A 508 -11.24 24.44 -13.66
CA LYS A 508 -12.37 23.87 -14.43
C LYS A 508 -11.90 22.82 -15.43
N PHE A 509 -10.77 23.04 -16.11
CA PHE A 509 -10.21 22.04 -17.01
C PHE A 509 -9.71 20.80 -16.26
N GLY A 510 -9.03 20.99 -15.13
CA GLY A 510 -8.65 19.88 -14.24
C GLY A 510 -9.85 19.06 -13.79
N LEU A 511 -10.94 19.71 -13.37
CA LEU A 511 -12.20 19.04 -13.03
C LEU A 511 -12.80 18.29 -14.22
N LYS A 512 -12.73 18.86 -15.43
CA LYS A 512 -13.17 18.19 -16.68
C LYS A 512 -12.36 16.91 -16.93
N VAL A 513 -11.04 16.93 -16.70
CA VAL A 513 -10.17 15.74 -16.80
C VAL A 513 -10.60 14.65 -15.82
N ILE A 514 -10.75 14.99 -14.53
CA ILE A 514 -11.13 14.01 -13.50
C ILE A 514 -12.57 13.51 -13.70
N ALA A 515 -13.50 14.37 -14.09
CA ALA A 515 -14.87 13.99 -14.41
C ALA A 515 -14.91 13.01 -15.60
N HIS A 516 -14.10 13.23 -16.64
CA HIS A 516 -13.97 12.30 -17.75
C HIS A 516 -13.45 10.93 -17.28
N MET A 517 -12.43 10.91 -16.42
CA MET A 517 -11.93 9.66 -15.83
C MET A 517 -13.03 8.91 -15.07
N ASN A 518 -13.81 9.61 -14.24
CA ASN A 518 -14.89 9.02 -13.44
C ASN A 518 -16.00 8.43 -14.33
N ILE A 519 -16.41 9.15 -15.39
CA ILE A 519 -17.40 8.67 -16.36
C ILE A 519 -16.91 7.41 -17.08
N VAL A 520 -15.65 7.38 -17.52
CA VAL A 520 -15.07 6.21 -18.18
C VAL A 520 -14.98 5.02 -17.21
N CYS A 521 -14.57 5.24 -15.96
CA CYS A 521 -14.55 4.20 -14.93
C CYS A 521 -15.94 3.61 -14.69
N SER A 522 -16.98 4.45 -14.61
CA SER A 522 -18.37 4.00 -14.44
C SER A 522 -18.83 3.12 -15.61
N LYS A 523 -18.54 3.53 -16.85
CA LYS A 523 -18.86 2.73 -18.04
C LYS A 523 -18.12 1.39 -18.07
N LEU A 524 -16.84 1.40 -17.69
CA LEU A 524 -16.03 0.18 -17.60
C LEU A 524 -16.53 -0.74 -16.49
N ALA A 525 -17.03 -0.16 -15.39
CA ALA A 525 -17.55 -0.91 -14.25
C ALA A 525 -18.77 -1.73 -14.64
N GLU A 526 -19.72 -1.11 -15.35
CA GLU A 526 -20.87 -1.79 -15.93
C GLU A 526 -20.46 -2.86 -16.96
N ALA A 527 -19.55 -2.52 -17.86
CA ALA A 527 -19.15 -3.43 -18.94
C ALA A 527 -18.38 -4.68 -18.46
N MET A 528 -17.68 -4.58 -17.33
CA MET A 528 -16.83 -5.64 -16.79
C MET A 528 -17.37 -6.31 -15.54
N ASP A 529 -18.49 -5.84 -14.98
CA ASP A 529 -19.03 -6.26 -13.68
C ASP A 529 -17.96 -6.16 -12.57
N MET A 530 -17.36 -4.97 -12.46
CA MET A 530 -16.25 -4.66 -11.55
C MET A 530 -16.38 -3.25 -11.01
N LYS A 531 -16.23 -3.05 -9.69
CA LYS A 531 -16.33 -1.71 -9.07
C LYS A 531 -15.02 -0.93 -9.24
N PHE A 532 -14.90 -0.18 -10.35
CA PHE A 532 -13.78 0.75 -10.55
C PHE A 532 -14.04 2.06 -9.82
N VAL A 533 -13.06 2.51 -9.05
CA VAL A 533 -13.13 3.78 -8.30
C VAL A 533 -11.87 4.58 -8.52
N LEU A 534 -12.01 5.91 -8.61
CA LEU A 534 -10.86 6.80 -8.68
C LEU A 534 -10.21 6.94 -7.31
N GLU A 535 -8.88 6.97 -7.30
CA GLU A 535 -8.09 7.21 -6.10
C GLU A 535 -7.14 8.40 -6.27
N GLN A 536 -7.07 9.23 -5.23
CA GLN A 536 -6.00 10.20 -5.09
C GLN A 536 -4.72 9.46 -4.66
N THR A 537 -3.99 8.88 -5.63
CA THR A 537 -2.78 8.07 -5.38
C THR A 537 -1.86 8.76 -4.35
N PRO A 538 -1.33 8.07 -3.32
CA PRO A 538 -0.30 8.66 -2.46
C PRO A 538 1.01 8.97 -3.21
N ALA A 539 1.33 8.19 -4.24
CA ALA A 539 2.47 8.30 -5.16
C ALA A 539 3.83 8.58 -4.47
N GLU A 540 4.17 7.77 -3.47
CA GLU A 540 5.43 7.90 -2.76
C GLU A 540 6.65 7.75 -3.68
N SER A 541 6.66 6.68 -4.47
CA SER A 541 7.68 6.39 -5.49
C SER A 541 7.20 6.73 -6.91
N THR A 542 5.90 6.61 -7.18
CA THR A 542 5.33 6.74 -8.53
C THR A 542 5.54 8.14 -9.13
N ALA A 543 5.40 9.20 -8.33
CA ALA A 543 5.63 10.57 -8.78
C ALA A 543 7.06 10.81 -9.27
N PHE A 544 8.05 10.27 -8.53
CA PHE A 544 9.46 10.29 -8.93
C PHE A 544 9.70 9.44 -10.18
N ARG A 545 9.13 8.22 -10.20
CA ARG A 545 9.32 7.26 -11.29
C ARG A 545 8.83 7.81 -12.62
N PHE A 546 7.63 8.38 -12.66
CA PHE A 546 7.09 8.97 -13.90
C PHE A 546 7.95 10.13 -14.38
N ALA A 547 8.30 11.09 -13.51
CA ALA A 547 9.18 12.20 -13.89
C ALA A 547 10.53 11.72 -14.46
N LYS A 548 11.14 10.68 -13.87
CA LYS A 548 12.39 10.10 -14.36
C LYS A 548 12.24 9.45 -15.74
N LEU A 549 11.16 8.68 -15.96
CA LEU A 549 10.91 8.03 -17.25
C LEU A 549 10.56 9.04 -18.34
N ASP A 550 9.79 10.08 -18.00
CA ASP A 550 9.44 11.14 -18.92
C ASP A 550 10.64 12.00 -19.32
N LEU A 551 11.57 12.28 -18.42
CA LEU A 551 12.86 12.91 -18.79
C LEU A 551 13.68 12.04 -19.75
N ALA A 552 13.56 10.71 -19.67
CA ALA A 552 14.28 9.79 -20.55
C ALA A 552 13.64 9.68 -21.95
N HIS A 553 12.31 9.74 -22.05
CA HIS A 553 11.56 9.46 -23.28
C HIS A 553 10.93 10.68 -23.94
N PHE A 554 10.64 11.74 -23.17
CA PHE A 554 9.98 12.98 -23.58
C PHE A 554 10.79 14.20 -23.11
N ASN A 555 12.12 14.16 -23.27
CA ASN A 555 13.02 15.11 -22.63
C ASN A 555 12.63 16.58 -22.90
N THR A 556 12.32 16.93 -24.15
CA THR A 556 12.03 18.33 -24.53
C THR A 556 10.78 18.89 -23.84
N GLU A 557 9.76 18.08 -23.63
CA GLU A 557 8.50 18.44 -22.99
C GLU A 557 8.61 18.34 -21.47
N ALA A 558 9.16 17.23 -20.97
CA ALA A 558 9.27 16.94 -19.54
C ALA A 558 10.17 17.95 -18.82
N GLU A 559 11.27 18.39 -19.45
CA GLU A 559 12.18 19.39 -18.87
C GLU A 559 11.49 20.71 -18.50
N LYS A 560 10.36 21.04 -19.13
CA LYS A 560 9.63 22.29 -18.90
C LYS A 560 8.74 22.25 -17.66
N VAL A 561 8.31 21.07 -17.24
CA VAL A 561 7.24 20.93 -16.23
C VAL A 561 7.62 20.08 -15.02
N VAL A 562 8.62 19.20 -15.13
CA VAL A 562 9.13 18.43 -14.00
C VAL A 562 9.61 19.37 -12.89
N GLN A 563 9.19 19.08 -11.65
CA GLN A 563 9.54 19.87 -10.46
C GLN A 563 10.83 19.36 -9.80
N GLY A 564 11.34 20.11 -8.83
CA GLY A 564 12.53 19.78 -8.05
C GLY A 564 13.86 20.10 -8.75
N ASN A 565 14.94 19.46 -8.29
CA ASN A 565 16.31 19.75 -8.72
C ASN A 565 16.89 18.66 -9.63
N ARG A 566 16.91 18.93 -10.94
CA ARG A 566 17.48 18.04 -11.96
C ARG A 566 18.96 17.73 -11.75
N GLY A 567 19.76 18.72 -11.32
CA GLY A 567 21.20 18.54 -11.08
C GLY A 567 21.50 17.53 -9.96
N LYS A 568 20.61 17.42 -8.98
CA LYS A 568 20.69 16.42 -7.90
C LYS A 568 19.96 15.10 -8.22
N GLY A 569 19.17 15.09 -9.29
CA GLY A 569 18.23 14.00 -9.62
C GLY A 569 17.04 13.92 -8.66
N GLU A 570 16.73 15.01 -7.96
CA GLU A 570 15.60 15.16 -7.03
C GLU A 570 14.37 15.69 -7.78
N VAL A 571 13.92 14.92 -8.77
CA VAL A 571 12.82 15.30 -9.66
C VAL A 571 11.51 14.65 -9.24
N TYR A 572 10.37 15.28 -9.51
CA TYR A 572 9.06 14.70 -9.23
C TYR A 572 7.94 15.39 -10.01
N TYR A 573 6.76 14.77 -10.02
CA TYR A 573 5.49 15.40 -10.39
C TYR A 573 4.61 15.64 -9.17
N SER A 574 3.73 16.64 -9.24
CA SER A 574 2.71 16.85 -8.23
C SER A 574 1.88 15.59 -8.00
N ASN A 575 1.65 15.27 -6.73
CA ASN A 575 0.92 14.08 -6.38
C ASN A 575 -0.56 14.20 -6.78
N SER A 576 -1.04 13.29 -7.64
CA SER A 576 -2.47 13.15 -7.99
C SER A 576 -3.15 14.46 -8.45
N THR A 577 -4.17 14.93 -7.74
CA THR A 577 -4.91 16.17 -7.99
C THR A 577 -4.45 17.34 -7.11
N LEU A 578 -3.42 17.13 -6.28
CA LEU A 578 -2.88 18.19 -5.42
C LEU A 578 -2.24 19.29 -6.27
N PHE A 579 -2.28 20.50 -5.75
CA PHE A 579 -1.59 21.61 -6.39
C PHE A 579 -0.09 21.47 -6.25
N ASN A 580 0.65 22.36 -6.93
CA ASN A 580 2.08 22.51 -6.68
C ASN A 580 2.32 22.73 -5.17
N VAL A 581 3.23 21.94 -4.60
CA VAL A 581 3.50 21.95 -3.17
C VAL A 581 4.20 23.24 -2.73
N GLY A 582 4.89 23.90 -3.66
CA GLY A 582 5.51 25.22 -3.48
C GLY A 582 4.58 26.41 -3.75
N ALA A 583 3.32 26.17 -4.11
CA ALA A 583 2.35 27.25 -4.34
C ALA A 583 2.13 28.07 -3.05
N ASN A 584 2.45 29.37 -3.12
CA ASN A 584 2.18 30.33 -2.04
C ASN A 584 0.68 30.66 -2.00
N MET A 585 -0.06 29.92 -1.20
CA MET A 585 -1.50 30.10 -1.04
C MET A 585 -1.90 29.93 0.43
N SER A 586 -3.00 30.59 0.83
CA SER A 586 -3.52 30.42 2.18
C SER A 586 -4.06 28.99 2.40
N PRO A 587 -4.01 28.46 3.64
CA PRO A 587 -4.63 27.17 3.97
C PRO A 587 -6.11 27.10 3.60
N ILE A 588 -6.86 28.20 3.79
CA ILE A 588 -8.28 28.32 3.47
C ILE A 588 -8.50 28.17 1.96
N SER A 589 -7.77 28.94 1.15
CA SER A 589 -7.88 28.85 -0.31
C SER A 589 -7.46 27.47 -0.83
N ARG A 590 -6.52 26.80 -0.16
CA ARG A 590 -6.09 25.44 -0.51
C ARG A 590 -7.20 24.44 -0.29
N VAL A 591 -7.78 24.39 0.91
CA VAL A 591 -8.91 23.47 1.19
C VAL A 591 -10.12 23.78 0.31
N GLU A 592 -10.46 25.05 0.08
CA GLU A 592 -11.59 25.41 -0.79
C GLU A 592 -11.40 24.86 -2.21
N LYS A 593 -10.21 25.06 -2.80
CA LYS A 593 -9.93 24.72 -4.20
C LYS A 593 -9.57 23.25 -4.41
N GLU A 594 -8.71 22.66 -3.58
CA GLU A 594 -8.38 21.22 -3.66
C GLU A 594 -9.63 20.37 -3.32
N GLY A 595 -10.46 20.84 -2.37
CA GLY A 595 -11.71 20.19 -2.00
C GLY A 595 -12.70 20.02 -3.16
N LEU A 596 -12.64 20.82 -4.22
CA LEU A 596 -13.49 20.68 -5.41
C LEU A 596 -13.30 19.34 -6.13
N PHE A 597 -12.13 18.72 -6.01
CA PHE A 597 -11.81 17.45 -6.66
C PHE A 597 -12.29 16.22 -5.88
N HIS A 598 -12.44 16.34 -4.55
CA HIS A 598 -12.70 15.21 -3.66
C HIS A 598 -14.01 14.48 -4.01
N PRO A 599 -15.14 15.16 -4.33
CA PRO A 599 -16.38 14.47 -4.71
C PRO A 599 -16.30 13.60 -5.96
N LEU A 600 -15.29 13.78 -6.81
CA LEU A 600 -15.07 12.98 -8.02
C LEU A 600 -14.19 11.74 -7.76
N ILE A 601 -13.61 11.62 -6.56
CA ILE A 601 -12.63 10.60 -6.18
C ILE A 601 -13.20 9.78 -5.02
N GLU A 602 -13.81 8.66 -5.36
CA GLU A 602 -14.56 7.84 -4.40
C GLU A 602 -13.67 7.09 -3.42
N ALA A 603 -12.48 6.62 -3.81
CA ALA A 603 -11.53 5.94 -2.92
C ALA A 603 -10.83 6.88 -1.93
N GLY A 604 -11.41 8.06 -1.72
CA GLY A 604 -11.04 9.13 -0.80
C GLY A 604 -9.79 9.94 -1.16
N SER A 605 -9.77 11.14 -0.58
CA SER A 605 -8.87 12.23 -0.93
C SER A 605 -8.53 13.05 0.30
N ILE A 606 -7.30 13.56 0.37
CA ILE A 606 -6.80 14.33 1.50
C ILE A 606 -6.13 15.61 1.03
N THR A 607 -6.44 16.70 1.73
CA THR A 607 -5.72 17.97 1.60
C THR A 607 -4.74 18.11 2.76
N HIS A 608 -3.46 18.36 2.45
CA HIS A 608 -2.40 18.52 3.44
C HIS A 608 -2.19 19.99 3.81
N ILE A 609 -2.21 20.27 5.12
CA ILE A 609 -1.89 21.60 5.65
C ILE A 609 -0.48 21.55 6.26
N TRP A 610 0.50 22.03 5.51
CA TRP A 610 1.90 22.05 5.91
C TRP A 610 2.15 23.18 6.93
N LEU A 611 2.46 22.81 8.18
CA LEU A 611 2.71 23.75 9.28
C LEU A 611 4.18 24.10 9.43
N GLY A 612 5.09 23.19 9.05
CA GLY A 612 6.51 23.34 9.37
C GLY A 612 6.71 23.39 10.89
N GLU A 613 7.33 24.46 11.38
CA GLU A 613 7.58 24.69 12.81
C GLU A 613 6.50 25.52 13.52
N ALA A 614 5.42 25.94 12.85
CA ALA A 614 4.36 26.79 13.45
C ALA A 614 3.37 25.98 14.28
N GLN A 615 3.07 26.42 15.51
CA GLN A 615 2.25 25.70 16.51
C GLN A 615 0.93 26.44 16.73
N PRO A 616 -0.04 26.33 15.82
CA PRO A 616 -1.30 27.05 15.95
C PRO A 616 -2.08 26.61 17.19
N ASP A 617 -2.80 27.54 17.80
CA ASP A 617 -3.65 27.23 18.95
C ASP A 617 -4.80 26.28 18.57
N LYS A 618 -5.22 25.45 19.53
CA LYS A 618 -6.24 24.42 19.31
C LYS A 618 -7.59 25.03 18.92
N GLU A 619 -7.92 26.22 19.43
CA GLU A 619 -9.14 26.96 19.10
C GLU A 619 -9.12 27.44 17.64
N ALA A 620 -7.98 27.92 17.16
CA ALA A 620 -7.81 28.33 15.75
C ALA A 620 -7.95 27.13 14.80
N LEU A 621 -7.33 26.00 15.15
CA LEU A 621 -7.49 24.76 14.39
C LEU A 621 -8.93 24.22 14.43
N ALA A 622 -9.60 24.27 15.59
CA ALA A 622 -10.99 23.86 15.70
C ALA A 622 -11.91 24.73 14.83
N GLY A 623 -11.72 26.05 14.84
CA GLY A 623 -12.43 26.97 13.94
C GLY A 623 -12.18 26.66 12.47
N PHE A 624 -10.94 26.36 12.09
CA PHE A 624 -10.59 25.92 10.74
C PHE A 624 -11.31 24.62 10.36
N VAL A 625 -11.26 23.58 11.20
CA VAL A 625 -11.93 22.28 10.96
C VAL A 625 -13.44 22.46 10.79
N ILE A 626 -14.08 23.27 11.64
CA ILE A 626 -15.51 23.60 11.55
C ILE A 626 -15.82 24.27 10.21
N ASN A 627 -15.01 25.23 9.79
CA ASN A 627 -15.21 25.94 8.52
C ASN A 627 -15.00 25.03 7.32
N VAL A 628 -14.00 24.14 7.36
CA VAL A 628 -13.78 23.13 6.30
C VAL A 628 -14.98 22.19 6.20
N PHE A 629 -15.52 21.72 7.33
CA PHE A 629 -16.72 20.90 7.35
C PHE A 629 -17.91 21.61 6.72
N LYS A 630 -18.16 22.88 7.10
CA LYS A 630 -19.37 23.63 6.66
C LYS A 630 -19.30 24.19 5.25
N HIS A 631 -18.11 24.59 4.78
CA HIS A 631 -17.99 25.47 3.61
C HIS A 631 -17.18 24.88 2.46
N THR A 632 -16.64 23.66 2.61
CA THR A 632 -15.87 22.99 1.56
C THR A 632 -16.38 21.58 1.29
N GLN A 633 -15.82 20.96 0.25
CA GLN A 633 -16.12 19.58 -0.14
C GLN A 633 -14.98 18.61 0.19
N ASN A 634 -14.02 19.00 1.04
CA ASN A 634 -12.93 18.10 1.43
C ASN A 634 -13.48 16.88 2.16
N ASP A 635 -13.06 15.70 1.74
CA ASP A 635 -13.27 14.44 2.45
C ASP A 635 -12.35 14.26 3.66
N GLN A 636 -11.10 14.71 3.57
CA GLN A 636 -10.13 14.55 4.65
C GLN A 636 -9.13 15.71 4.65
N ILE A 637 -8.70 16.13 5.85
CA ILE A 637 -7.53 17.01 6.03
C ILE A 637 -6.59 16.48 7.10
N ALA A 638 -5.31 16.86 7.01
CA ALA A 638 -4.34 16.66 8.07
C ALA A 638 -3.37 17.84 8.20
N PHE A 639 -3.11 18.22 9.46
CA PHE A 639 -2.06 19.18 9.79
C PHE A 639 -0.72 18.47 9.90
N SER A 640 0.32 19.06 9.29
CA SER A 640 1.60 18.41 9.07
C SER A 640 2.73 19.27 9.62
N PRO A 641 2.99 19.21 10.94
CA PRO A 641 4.19 19.77 11.55
C PRO A 641 5.44 18.96 11.19
N GLU A 642 6.60 19.59 11.39
CA GLU A 642 7.91 18.99 11.19
C GLU A 642 8.67 18.88 12.51
N PHE A 643 9.52 17.86 12.64
CA PHE A 643 10.31 17.61 13.85
C PHE A 643 11.74 17.17 13.52
N THR A 644 12.65 17.41 14.45
CA THR A 644 14.02 16.88 14.43
C THR A 644 14.21 15.96 15.63
N ALA A 645 14.50 14.70 15.37
CA ALA A 645 14.81 13.71 16.40
C ALA A 645 16.32 13.54 16.53
N CYS A 646 16.87 13.80 17.72
CA CYS A 646 18.28 13.56 18.00
C CYS A 646 18.51 12.11 18.43
N ILE A 647 19.46 11.45 17.77
CA ILE A 647 19.84 10.07 18.07
C ILE A 647 20.75 10.03 19.30
N ALA A 648 21.65 11.02 19.44
CA ALA A 648 22.63 11.06 20.53
C ALA A 648 22.01 11.26 21.93
N CYS A 649 21.03 12.16 22.09
CA CYS A 649 20.42 12.45 23.39
C CYS A 649 18.97 11.96 23.53
N GLY A 650 18.40 11.37 22.47
CA GLY A 650 17.05 10.82 22.49
C GLY A 650 15.93 11.85 22.60
N LYS A 651 16.19 13.14 22.40
CA LYS A 651 15.17 14.21 22.44
C LYS A 651 14.68 14.59 21.06
N THR A 652 13.46 15.10 20.99
CA THR A 652 12.84 15.62 19.77
C THR A 652 12.54 17.11 19.92
N SER A 653 12.90 17.89 18.92
CA SER A 653 12.52 19.30 18.80
C SER A 653 11.57 19.50 17.61
N ARG A 654 10.82 20.59 17.64
CA ARG A 654 9.96 21.02 16.52
C ARG A 654 10.80 21.71 15.44
N GLY A 655 10.36 21.64 14.19
CA GLY A 655 11.08 22.11 13.02
C GLY A 655 12.16 21.15 12.52
N LEU A 656 12.63 21.37 11.29
CA LEU A 656 13.77 20.65 10.71
C LEU A 656 15.07 21.43 10.96
N SER A 657 16.04 20.79 11.59
CA SER A 657 17.35 21.37 11.93
C SER A 657 18.47 20.37 11.62
N GLU A 658 19.62 20.89 11.19
CA GLU A 658 20.84 20.09 10.96
C GLU A 658 21.57 19.70 12.25
N SER A 659 21.21 20.31 13.39
CA SER A 659 21.77 20.00 14.71
C SER A 659 20.72 20.01 15.81
N CYS A 660 20.97 19.22 16.85
CA CYS A 660 20.10 19.11 18.01
C CYS A 660 20.18 20.37 18.88
N PRO A 661 19.07 21.07 19.16
CA PRO A 661 19.11 22.29 19.98
C PRO A 661 19.46 22.01 21.46
N TYR A 662 19.33 20.76 21.91
CA TYR A 662 19.57 20.38 23.31
C TYR A 662 21.02 19.97 23.61
N CYS A 663 21.71 19.34 22.65
CA CYS A 663 23.06 18.80 22.86
C CYS A 663 24.06 19.15 21.74
N GLN A 664 23.64 19.91 20.72
CA GLN A 664 24.44 20.33 19.57
C GLN A 664 24.97 19.20 18.68
N SER A 665 24.56 17.95 18.92
CA SER A 665 24.89 16.82 18.04
C SER A 665 24.33 17.03 16.63
N LYS A 666 25.11 16.66 15.61
CA LYS A 666 24.67 16.57 14.20
C LYS A 666 24.04 15.22 13.87
N ASP A 667 24.04 14.28 14.82
CA ASP A 667 23.39 12.99 14.69
C ASP A 667 21.88 13.14 14.96
N VAL A 668 21.20 13.66 13.95
CA VAL A 668 19.78 13.97 13.94
C VAL A 668 19.12 13.42 12.69
N ASP A 669 17.82 13.14 12.80
CA ASP A 669 16.98 12.79 11.67
C ASP A 669 15.70 13.62 11.70
N GLY A 670 15.27 14.07 10.54
CA GLY A 670 14.04 14.84 10.40
C GLY A 670 12.83 13.91 10.33
N ILE A 671 11.71 14.31 10.91
CA ILE A 671 10.44 13.58 10.89
C ILE A 671 9.37 14.53 10.35
N THR A 672 8.72 14.09 9.28
CA THR A 672 7.59 14.82 8.69
C THR A 672 6.71 13.85 7.89
N ARG A 673 5.57 14.35 7.43
CA ARG A 673 4.65 13.59 6.60
C ARG A 673 5.19 13.48 5.17
N ILE A 674 5.39 12.27 4.67
CA ILE A 674 5.88 12.07 3.30
C ILE A 674 4.76 12.30 2.28
N THR A 675 3.67 11.56 2.44
CA THR A 675 2.45 11.64 1.62
C THR A 675 1.29 11.57 2.60
N GLY A 676 0.91 10.38 3.06
CA GLY A 676 -0.19 10.17 3.99
C GLY A 676 0.21 10.02 5.46
N TYR A 677 1.46 9.73 5.79
CA TYR A 677 1.89 9.33 7.15
C TYR A 677 3.27 9.90 7.51
N PHE A 678 3.60 9.93 8.80
CA PHE A 678 4.91 10.36 9.29
C PHE A 678 5.98 9.31 9.04
N THR A 679 7.16 9.76 8.63
CA THR A 679 8.34 8.92 8.51
C THR A 679 9.60 9.76 8.67
N LYS A 680 10.74 9.10 8.82
CA LYS A 680 12.06 9.70 8.91
C LYS A 680 12.57 10.09 7.53
N ILE A 681 13.05 11.32 7.37
CA ILE A 681 13.52 11.87 6.09
C ILE A 681 14.70 11.05 5.53
N SER A 682 15.53 10.47 6.39
CA SER A 682 16.65 9.59 5.98
C SER A 682 16.22 8.40 5.09
N SER A 683 14.98 7.92 5.23
CA SER A 683 14.42 6.80 4.47
C SER A 683 13.85 7.19 3.09
N TRP A 684 13.76 8.49 2.78
CA TRP A 684 13.03 8.95 1.60
C TRP A 684 13.81 8.80 0.31
N ASN A 685 13.08 8.56 -0.79
CA ASN A 685 13.64 8.63 -2.14
C ASN A 685 13.95 10.08 -2.56
N LYS A 686 14.75 10.22 -3.63
CA LYS A 686 15.19 11.53 -4.15
C LYS A 686 14.04 12.45 -4.56
N GLY A 687 12.97 11.91 -5.16
CA GLY A 687 11.83 12.74 -5.57
C GLY A 687 11.11 13.35 -4.38
N LYS A 688 10.94 12.59 -3.28
CA LYS A 688 10.34 13.10 -2.04
C LYS A 688 11.23 14.07 -1.28
N LEU A 689 12.56 13.94 -1.38
CA LEU A 689 13.48 14.97 -0.91
C LEU A 689 13.33 16.26 -1.73
N GLY A 690 13.23 16.16 -3.05
CA GLY A 690 12.93 17.30 -3.92
C GLY A 690 11.62 17.98 -3.55
N GLU A 691 10.55 17.20 -3.39
CA GLU A 691 9.24 17.69 -2.95
C GLU A 691 9.33 18.39 -1.57
N LEU A 692 10.09 17.84 -0.62
CA LEU A 692 10.29 18.43 0.72
C LEU A 692 10.95 19.81 0.66
N HIS A 693 11.96 19.96 -0.19
CA HIS A 693 12.67 21.23 -0.38
C HIS A 693 11.74 22.31 -0.95
N ASP A 694 10.83 21.93 -1.84
CA ASP A 694 9.92 22.86 -2.51
C ASP A 694 8.66 23.20 -1.66
N ARG A 695 8.37 22.48 -0.57
CA ARG A 695 7.13 22.69 0.19
C ARG A 695 7.00 24.10 0.76
N TYR A 696 5.89 24.75 0.43
CA TYR A 696 5.48 25.97 1.10
C TYR A 696 4.91 25.66 2.50
N ARG A 697 5.49 26.27 3.54
CA ARG A 697 5.13 26.08 4.95
C ARG A 697 4.32 27.29 5.44
N ASN A 698 3.16 27.07 6.04
CA ASN A 698 2.21 28.12 6.44
C ASN A 698 2.57 28.75 7.80
N ILE A 699 3.84 29.16 7.98
CA ILE A 699 4.39 29.54 9.29
C ILE A 699 3.66 30.77 9.88
N ASP A 700 3.34 31.76 9.05
CA ASP A 700 2.76 33.04 9.49
C ASP A 700 1.23 33.11 9.35
N ARG A 701 0.59 32.07 8.83
CA ARG A 701 -0.84 32.13 8.41
C ARG A 701 -1.84 31.76 9.51
N PHE A 702 -1.35 31.23 10.64
CA PHE A 702 -2.19 30.84 11.78
C PHE A 702 -1.92 31.64 13.06
N ASN A 703 -0.97 32.58 13.02
CA ASN A 703 -0.55 33.38 14.19
C ASN A 703 -1.20 34.77 14.25
N ASN A 704 -2.20 35.05 13.40
CA ASN A 704 -2.93 36.34 13.34
C ASN A 704 -4.44 36.14 13.34
#